data_AF-L9L2H3-F1
#
_entry.id   AF-L9L2H3-F1
#
_cell.length_a   1.000
_cell.length_b   1.000
_cell.length_c   1.000
_cell.angle_alpha   90.00
_cell.angle_beta   90.00
_cell.angle_gamma   90.00
#
_symmetry.space_group_name_H-M   'P 1'
#
loop_
_entity.id
_entity.type
_entity.pdbx_description
1 polymer ?
#
loop_
_entity_poly.entity_id
_entity_poly.type
_entity_poly.pdbx_seq_one_letter_code
_entity_poly.pdbx_strand_id
1 'polypeptide(L)'
;MEAETGSSVDTGKTANRGTRIALGVFVGSTLVLGTVIFLVSQGLLSLQAKQEYCLKPECIEAAAAILSKVNLSVDPCDNFFRFACDGWINSNPIPEDMPSYGVYPWLRHNVDLKLKALLEKSISRRRDTEAIQKAKILYSSCMNEKAIEKADAKPLLHILRHSPFRWPVLESNIGPEGVWSERKFSLLQTLATFRGQYSNSVFIRLYVSPDDKASNEHILKLDQATLSLAVREDYLDNSTEAKSYRDALYKFMVDTAVLLGANSSRAEHDMKSVLRLEIKIAEFDWLGYIKKVIDGRLYPHLKDIGPSENVVVRVPQYFKDLFRILGSERKKTIANYLVWRMVYSRIPNLSRRFQYRWLEFSRVIQGTTTLLPQWDKCVNFIESALPYVVGKMFVDVHFQEDKKEMMEELIEGVRWAFIDMLEKENEWMDAGTKRKAKEKARAVLAKVGYPEFIMNDTHVNEDLKAFHTTLLRRCCHDPNCPPASLCRQFRHHGEHPLTGTSRGFGFVLFEDAASVDKVLELKEHKLDGKLIDPKRAKALKGKEPPKKVFVGGLSPDTSEEQIKEYFGAFGEIENIELPMNTKTNERRGFCFITYTDEEPVNKLLESRYHQIGSGKCEIKVAQPKEVYRQQQQQQKGGRGAAAGGRGGTRGRGRGQGQNWNQGFNNYYDQGYGNDNSAYGGDENYSGCGGYDYTGWFTNPTTVNAFYSASTNHIRFPAGELQKPFFWGTEYPRSLSYGAIGVIVGHEFTHGFDNNGRKYDKNGNLDPWWSIDSEEKFKEKTKCMVNQYSNYYWKKAGLNVKGKRTLGENIADNGGLREAFRAYRKWVNDRRQGVEEPLLPGITFTNNQLFFLSYAHVRCNSYRPEAAREQVQIGAHSPPQFRVNGAISNFEEFQKAFNCPPNSTMNRGMDSCRLW
;
A
#
# COMPACT_ATOMS: atom_id res chain seq x y z
N MET A 1 84.16 -36.87 -32.95
CA MET A 1 83.84 -36.03 -34.10
C MET A 1 83.88 -34.57 -33.63
N GLU A 2 85.05 -33.96 -33.42
CA GLU A 2 86.21 -33.80 -34.36
C GLU A 2 85.83 -32.89 -35.54
N ALA A 3 86.63 -31.92 -35.99
CA ALA A 3 87.82 -31.24 -35.44
C ALA A 3 87.85 -29.82 -36.11
N GLU A 4 88.81 -28.90 -35.96
CA GLU A 4 90.22 -28.98 -35.56
C GLU A 4 90.76 -27.59 -35.12
N THR A 5 92.04 -27.54 -34.74
CA THR A 5 92.80 -26.36 -34.26
C THR A 5 93.10 -25.33 -35.36
N GLY A 6 93.51 -24.09 -35.02
CA GLY A 6 93.74 -23.07 -36.08
C GLY A 6 94.43 -21.72 -35.79
N SER A 7 95.30 -21.58 -34.78
CA SER A 7 96.23 -20.44 -34.59
C SER A 7 95.67 -19.02 -34.37
N SER A 8 96.53 -18.12 -33.85
CA SER A 8 96.25 -16.71 -33.58
C SER A 8 96.95 -15.80 -34.61
N VAL A 9 96.29 -14.70 -34.96
CA VAL A 9 96.93 -13.52 -35.59
C VAL A 9 96.54 -12.29 -34.79
N ASP A 10 97.52 -11.61 -34.21
CA ASP A 10 97.32 -10.29 -33.59
C ASP A 10 97.40 -9.21 -34.66
N THR A 11 96.37 -8.37 -34.73
CA THR A 11 96.45 -7.07 -35.42
C THR A 11 95.78 -6.01 -34.57
N GLY A 12 96.57 -5.34 -33.72
CA GLY A 12 96.11 -4.19 -32.95
C GLY A 12 95.52 -3.09 -33.85
N LYS A 13 94.28 -2.68 -33.57
CA LYS A 13 93.71 -1.42 -34.05
C LYS A 13 93.28 -0.57 -32.87
N THR A 14 93.87 0.63 -32.79
CA THR A 14 93.59 1.62 -31.77
C THR A 14 92.15 2.12 -31.88
N ALA A 15 91.27 1.62 -31.00
CA ALA A 15 89.90 2.09 -30.88
C ALA A 15 89.89 3.58 -30.52
N ASN A 16 89.57 4.43 -31.51
CA ASN A 16 89.69 5.88 -31.41
C ASN A 16 88.87 6.41 -30.21
N ARG A 17 89.40 7.43 -29.51
CA ARG A 17 88.81 7.98 -28.28
C ARG A 17 87.38 8.45 -28.51
N GLY A 18 87.11 9.01 -29.69
CA GLY A 18 85.75 9.37 -30.13
C GLY A 18 84.80 8.17 -30.27
N THR A 19 85.26 7.01 -30.72
CA THR A 19 84.45 5.79 -30.87
C THR A 19 84.02 5.23 -29.50
N ARG A 20 84.91 5.25 -28.50
CA ARG A 20 84.57 4.87 -27.11
C ARG A 20 83.56 5.84 -26.48
N ILE A 21 83.69 7.14 -26.75
CA ILE A 21 82.73 8.15 -26.29
C ILE A 21 81.37 7.95 -26.99
N ALA A 22 81.35 7.78 -28.31
CA ALA A 22 80.13 7.53 -29.08
C ALA A 22 79.39 6.26 -28.62
N LEU A 23 80.13 5.17 -28.38
CA LEU A 23 79.54 3.94 -27.84
C LEU A 23 79.00 4.13 -26.42
N GLY A 24 79.73 4.85 -25.55
CA GLY A 24 79.27 5.19 -24.20
C GLY A 24 78.02 6.08 -24.18
N VAL A 25 77.93 7.06 -25.10
CA VAL A 25 76.75 7.91 -25.28
C VAL A 25 75.58 7.12 -25.87
N PHE A 26 75.81 6.22 -26.82
CA PHE A 26 74.76 5.34 -27.38
C PHE A 26 74.22 4.35 -26.33
N VAL A 27 75.09 3.66 -25.60
CA VAL A 27 74.69 2.77 -24.51
C VAL A 27 74.00 3.54 -23.38
N GLY A 28 74.52 4.70 -22.98
CA GLY A 28 73.89 5.56 -21.99
C GLY A 28 72.51 6.08 -22.40
N SER A 29 72.37 6.55 -23.65
CA SER A 29 71.08 7.05 -24.16
C SER A 29 70.07 5.94 -24.40
N THR A 30 70.47 4.74 -24.84
CA THR A 30 69.57 3.57 -24.92
C THR A 30 69.16 3.06 -23.53
N LEU A 31 70.04 3.10 -22.53
CA LEU A 31 69.68 2.82 -21.13
C LEU A 31 68.70 3.85 -20.56
N VAL A 32 68.93 5.15 -20.79
CA VAL A 32 68.00 6.22 -20.37
C VAL A 32 66.66 6.08 -21.08
N LEU A 33 66.65 5.86 -22.41
CA LEU A 33 65.43 5.68 -23.18
C LEU A 33 64.66 4.42 -22.74
N GLY A 34 65.35 3.30 -22.53
CA GLY A 34 64.77 2.07 -21.99
C GLY A 34 64.23 2.24 -20.58
N THR A 35 64.90 3.01 -19.72
CA THR A 35 64.43 3.34 -18.37
C THR A 35 63.21 4.26 -18.41
N VAL A 36 63.20 5.27 -19.29
CA VAL A 36 62.04 6.14 -19.51
C VAL A 36 60.85 5.34 -20.07
N ILE A 37 61.07 4.47 -21.06
CA ILE A 37 60.01 3.58 -21.60
C ILE A 37 59.50 2.63 -20.51
N PHE A 38 60.38 2.07 -19.68
CA PHE A 38 59.98 1.23 -18.56
C PHE A 38 59.15 2.02 -17.53
N LEU A 39 59.60 3.19 -17.10
CA LEU A 39 58.86 4.06 -16.17
C LEU A 39 57.54 4.57 -16.75
N VAL A 40 57.48 4.86 -18.06
CA VAL A 40 56.25 5.22 -18.77
C VAL A 40 55.32 4.01 -18.92
N SER A 41 55.82 2.80 -19.14
CA SER A 41 55.01 1.57 -19.16
C SER A 41 54.48 1.20 -17.77
N GLN A 42 55.28 1.36 -16.71
CA GLN A 42 54.85 1.22 -15.31
C GLN A 42 53.81 2.29 -14.97
N GLY A 43 54.01 3.53 -15.45
CA GLY A 43 53.04 4.62 -15.33
C GLY A 43 51.72 4.31 -16.04
N LEU A 44 51.76 3.80 -17.27
CA LEU A 44 50.57 3.39 -18.04
C LEU A 44 49.84 2.19 -17.41
N LEU A 45 50.59 1.21 -16.89
CA LEU A 45 50.03 0.07 -16.14
C LEU A 45 49.45 0.50 -14.78
N SER A 46 49.97 1.58 -14.19
CA SER A 46 49.42 2.20 -12.97
C SER A 46 48.19 3.09 -13.28
N LEU A 47 48.16 3.73 -14.45
CA LEU A 47 47.03 4.52 -14.95
C LEU A 47 45.85 3.65 -15.42
N GLN A 48 46.09 2.37 -15.76
CA GLN A 48 45.04 1.35 -15.76
C GLN A 48 44.63 1.01 -14.33
N ALA A 49 43.81 1.88 -13.74
CA ALA A 49 43.10 1.59 -12.50
C ALA A 49 42.42 0.21 -12.63
N LYS A 50 42.82 -0.75 -11.78
CA LYS A 50 42.24 -2.09 -11.79
C LYS A 50 40.74 -1.98 -11.55
N GLN A 51 39.96 -2.35 -12.57
CA GLN A 51 38.50 -2.37 -12.49
C GLN A 51 38.08 -3.28 -11.33
N GLU A 52 37.59 -2.68 -10.24
CA GLU A 52 37.18 -3.42 -9.05
C GLU A 52 35.81 -4.06 -9.30
N TYR A 53 35.68 -5.34 -8.98
CA TYR A 53 34.45 -6.11 -9.15
C TYR A 53 33.96 -6.65 -7.80
N CYS A 54 32.67 -6.54 -7.54
CA CYS A 54 32.06 -7.10 -6.34
C CYS A 54 31.87 -8.63 -6.49
N LEU A 55 32.75 -9.42 -5.86
CA LEU A 55 32.68 -10.89 -5.88
C LEU A 55 31.89 -11.51 -4.71
N LYS A 56 31.09 -10.70 -4.01
CA LYS A 56 30.12 -11.19 -3.01
C LYS A 56 29.03 -12.06 -3.69
N PRO A 57 28.49 -13.10 -3.02
CA PRO A 57 27.35 -13.87 -3.51
C PRO A 57 26.16 -13.00 -3.94
N GLU A 58 25.88 -11.93 -3.19
CA GLU A 58 24.81 -10.96 -3.42
C GLU A 58 24.98 -10.23 -4.76
N CYS A 59 26.21 -9.84 -5.09
CA CYS A 59 26.55 -9.20 -6.35
C CYS A 59 26.48 -10.17 -7.53
N ILE A 60 26.85 -11.44 -7.33
CA ILE A 60 26.70 -12.49 -8.35
C ILE A 60 25.21 -12.79 -8.61
N GLU A 61 24.38 -12.84 -7.57
CA GLU A 61 22.92 -12.97 -7.70
C GLU A 61 22.33 -11.77 -8.48
N ALA A 62 22.73 -10.55 -8.12
CA ALA A 62 22.27 -9.33 -8.79
C ALA A 62 22.65 -9.29 -10.28
N ALA A 63 23.89 -9.66 -10.62
CA ALA A 63 24.35 -9.73 -12.01
C ALA A 63 23.50 -10.70 -12.85
N ALA A 64 23.23 -11.90 -12.33
CA ALA A 64 22.39 -12.90 -12.99
C ALA A 64 20.91 -12.46 -13.07
N ALA A 65 20.39 -11.82 -12.04
CA ALA A 65 19.01 -11.29 -11.97
C ALA A 65 18.77 -10.05 -12.85
N ILE A 66 19.84 -9.46 -13.40
CA ILE A 66 19.83 -8.37 -14.38
C ILE A 66 20.01 -8.95 -15.79
N LEU A 67 21.05 -9.77 -16.01
CA LEU A 67 21.36 -10.34 -17.32
C LEU A 67 20.24 -11.24 -17.87
N SER A 68 19.44 -11.87 -17.00
CA SER A 68 18.25 -12.66 -17.39
C SER A 68 17.04 -11.83 -17.87
N LYS A 69 17.07 -10.50 -17.73
CA LYS A 69 15.97 -9.59 -18.11
C LYS A 69 16.31 -8.72 -19.31
N VAL A 70 17.58 -8.32 -19.42
CA VAL A 70 18.07 -7.42 -20.46
C VAL A 70 18.12 -8.09 -21.83
N ASN A 71 17.54 -7.43 -22.84
CA ASN A 71 17.62 -7.80 -24.25
C ASN A 71 18.68 -6.96 -24.96
N LEU A 72 19.91 -7.48 -25.03
CA LEU A 72 21.06 -6.84 -25.69
C LEU A 72 20.92 -6.68 -27.21
N SER A 73 19.83 -7.17 -27.82
CA SER A 73 19.52 -6.97 -29.26
C SER A 73 18.66 -5.73 -29.53
N VAL A 74 18.38 -4.91 -28.52
CA VAL A 74 17.66 -3.63 -28.63
C VAL A 74 18.60 -2.51 -28.18
N ASP A 75 18.66 -1.41 -28.92
CA ASP A 75 19.43 -0.25 -28.49
C ASP A 75 18.74 0.42 -27.27
N PRO A 76 19.44 0.60 -26.13
CA PRO A 76 18.88 1.28 -24.96
C PRO A 76 18.41 2.71 -25.25
N CYS A 77 18.97 3.36 -26.27
CA CYS A 77 18.65 4.73 -26.70
C CYS A 77 17.51 4.80 -27.72
N ASP A 78 17.05 3.67 -28.27
CA ASP A 78 15.82 3.57 -29.06
C ASP A 78 14.61 3.16 -28.21
N ASN A 79 14.77 2.16 -27.34
CA ASN A 79 13.67 1.69 -26.49
C ASN A 79 14.16 1.03 -25.20
N PHE A 80 14.41 1.85 -24.17
CA PHE A 80 14.97 1.36 -22.92
C PHE A 80 14.08 0.33 -22.20
N PHE A 81 12.76 0.48 -22.23
CA PHE A 81 11.83 -0.51 -21.68
C PHE A 81 12.02 -1.88 -22.34
N ARG A 82 12.12 -1.95 -23.67
CA ARG A 82 12.36 -3.22 -24.36
C ARG A 82 13.74 -3.78 -24.06
N PHE A 83 14.78 -2.93 -24.07
CA PHE A 83 16.13 -3.30 -23.66
C PHE A 83 16.18 -3.88 -22.23
N ALA A 84 15.45 -3.32 -21.27
CA ALA A 84 15.47 -3.77 -19.87
C ALA A 84 14.47 -4.90 -19.55
N CYS A 85 13.35 -5.01 -20.28
CA CYS A 85 12.23 -5.88 -19.89
C CYS A 85 11.87 -6.99 -20.88
N ASP A 86 12.29 -6.97 -22.16
CA ASP A 86 11.89 -8.01 -23.12
C ASP A 86 12.27 -9.42 -22.63
N GLY A 87 13.45 -9.60 -22.03
CA GLY A 87 13.89 -10.89 -21.47
C GLY A 87 13.04 -11.35 -20.29
N TRP A 88 12.61 -10.43 -19.43
CA TRP A 88 11.67 -10.75 -18.35
C TRP A 88 10.30 -11.14 -18.91
N ILE A 89 9.74 -10.33 -19.82
CA ILE A 89 8.41 -10.53 -20.40
C ILE A 89 8.34 -11.84 -21.19
N ASN A 90 9.37 -12.16 -21.99
CA ASN A 90 9.45 -13.42 -22.74
C ASN A 90 9.57 -14.65 -21.81
N SER A 91 10.18 -14.49 -20.63
CA SER A 91 10.33 -15.56 -19.64
C SER A 91 9.11 -15.71 -18.70
N ASN A 92 8.24 -14.70 -18.65
CA ASN A 92 7.11 -14.62 -17.72
C ASN A 92 5.81 -14.31 -18.50
N PRO A 93 5.29 -15.27 -19.29
CA PRO A 93 4.01 -15.11 -19.99
C PRO A 93 2.87 -14.87 -18.99
N ILE A 94 1.89 -14.07 -19.39
CA ILE A 94 0.70 -13.76 -18.58
C ILE A 94 -0.08 -15.06 -18.31
N PRO A 95 -0.24 -15.52 -17.06
CA PRO A 95 -0.99 -16.76 -16.78
C PRO A 95 -2.46 -16.63 -17.17
N GLU A 96 -3.14 -17.76 -17.36
CA GLU A 96 -4.49 -17.80 -17.95
C GLU A 96 -5.61 -17.30 -17.06
N ASP A 97 -5.37 -17.15 -15.76
CA ASP A 97 -6.27 -16.51 -14.81
C ASP A 97 -5.98 -15.00 -14.66
N MET A 98 -4.97 -14.46 -15.35
CA MET A 98 -4.50 -13.08 -15.21
C MET A 98 -4.78 -12.19 -16.44
N PRO A 99 -5.26 -10.94 -16.26
CA PRO A 99 -5.35 -9.95 -17.35
C PRO A 99 -4.00 -9.28 -17.65
N SER A 100 -3.06 -9.32 -16.71
CA SER A 100 -1.73 -8.71 -16.79
C SER A 100 -0.75 -9.42 -15.85
N TYR A 101 0.54 -9.40 -16.19
CA TYR A 101 1.59 -9.98 -15.35
C TYR A 101 2.88 -9.19 -15.43
N GLY A 102 3.46 -8.90 -14.26
CA GLY A 102 4.58 -7.99 -14.07
C GLY A 102 5.25 -8.20 -12.72
N VAL A 103 6.31 -7.44 -12.46
CA VAL A 103 7.14 -7.58 -11.26
C VAL A 103 6.37 -7.24 -9.96
N TYR A 104 5.45 -6.29 -9.99
CA TYR A 104 4.51 -6.02 -8.89
C TYR A 104 3.55 -7.20 -8.63
N PRO A 105 2.73 -7.67 -9.61
CA PRO A 105 1.97 -8.92 -9.47
C PRO A 105 2.78 -10.11 -8.97
N TRP A 106 4.01 -10.29 -9.47
CA TRP A 106 4.91 -11.35 -9.04
C TRP A 106 5.31 -11.23 -7.57
N LEU A 107 5.61 -10.02 -7.06
CA LEU A 107 5.93 -9.84 -5.64
C LEU A 107 4.68 -9.95 -4.76
N ARG A 108 3.55 -9.39 -5.19
CA ARG A 108 2.26 -9.56 -4.50
C ARG A 108 1.94 -11.04 -4.33
N HIS A 109 2.02 -11.78 -5.43
CA HIS A 109 1.85 -13.23 -5.45
C HIS A 109 2.83 -13.97 -4.49
N ASN A 110 4.08 -13.51 -4.40
CA ASN A 110 5.05 -14.06 -3.43
C ASN A 110 4.73 -13.69 -1.97
N VAL A 111 3.98 -12.62 -1.70
CA VAL A 111 3.40 -12.34 -0.37
C VAL A 111 2.21 -13.26 -0.11
N ASP A 112 1.32 -13.46 -1.08
CA ASP A 112 0.19 -14.38 -0.97
C ASP A 112 0.64 -15.81 -0.64
N LEU A 113 1.71 -16.30 -1.27
CA LEU A 113 2.37 -17.57 -0.95
C LEU A 113 2.84 -17.66 0.52
N LYS A 114 3.38 -16.57 1.06
CA LYS A 114 3.84 -16.49 2.47
C LYS A 114 2.65 -16.50 3.43
N LEU A 115 1.59 -15.75 3.11
CA LEU A 115 0.36 -15.72 3.89
C LEU A 115 -0.34 -17.08 3.89
N LYS A 116 -0.45 -17.75 2.73
CA LYS A 116 -0.89 -19.14 2.60
C LYS A 116 -0.12 -20.06 3.55
N ALA A 117 1.22 -20.01 3.50
CA ALA A 117 2.10 -20.80 4.36
C ALA A 117 2.05 -20.43 5.86
N LEU A 118 1.47 -19.30 6.22
CA LEU A 118 1.22 -18.88 7.61
C LEU A 118 -0.17 -19.31 8.10
N LEU A 119 -1.19 -19.24 7.25
CA LEU A 119 -2.57 -19.63 7.52
C LEU A 119 -2.77 -21.15 7.53
N GLU A 120 -2.01 -21.90 6.74
CA GLU A 120 -2.06 -23.38 6.70
C GLU A 120 -1.32 -24.06 7.87
N LYS A 121 -0.56 -23.30 8.69
CA LYS A 121 0.11 -23.85 9.89
C LYS A 121 -0.91 -24.21 10.97
N SER A 122 -0.92 -25.49 11.37
CA SER A 122 -1.77 -26.07 12.40
C SER A 122 -2.01 -25.15 13.60
N ILE A 123 -3.27 -25.02 14.01
CA ILE A 123 -3.70 -24.09 15.07
C ILE A 123 -3.10 -24.52 16.43
N SER A 124 -2.39 -23.59 17.08
CA SER A 124 -1.54 -23.85 18.24
C SER A 124 -1.99 -23.02 19.44
N ARG A 125 -2.86 -23.58 20.31
CA ARG A 125 -3.41 -22.90 21.51
C ARG A 125 -2.37 -22.32 22.51
N ARG A 126 -1.07 -22.63 22.35
CA ARG A 126 0.04 -22.11 23.16
C ARG A 126 0.85 -20.99 22.47
N ARG A 127 0.62 -20.70 21.19
CA ARG A 127 1.43 -19.78 20.37
C ARG A 127 0.61 -18.85 19.49
N ASP A 128 -0.51 -19.33 18.95
CA ASP A 128 -1.45 -18.52 18.20
C ASP A 128 -2.32 -17.73 19.19
N THR A 129 -2.34 -16.40 19.08
CA THR A 129 -3.32 -15.55 19.78
C THR A 129 -4.75 -15.87 19.32
N GLU A 130 -5.77 -15.48 20.09
CA GLU A 130 -7.18 -15.71 19.69
C GLU A 130 -7.46 -15.15 18.28
N ALA A 131 -6.85 -14.01 17.95
CA ALA A 131 -6.81 -13.43 16.62
C ALA A 131 -6.29 -14.39 15.52
N ILE A 132 -5.08 -14.93 15.70
CA ILE A 132 -4.44 -15.83 14.75
C ILE A 132 -5.24 -17.13 14.62
N GLN A 133 -5.79 -17.64 15.74
CA GLN A 133 -6.68 -18.81 15.71
C GLN A 133 -7.94 -18.54 14.87
N LYS A 134 -8.60 -17.38 15.04
CA LYS A 134 -9.77 -16.96 14.26
C LYS A 134 -9.45 -16.82 12.76
N ALA A 135 -8.32 -16.19 12.40
CA ALA A 135 -7.89 -16.04 11.01
C ALA A 135 -7.68 -17.39 10.31
N LYS A 136 -6.99 -18.34 10.98
CA LYS A 136 -6.77 -19.71 10.47
C LYS A 136 -8.06 -20.52 10.33
N ILE A 137 -9.01 -20.38 11.27
CA ILE A 137 -10.33 -21.02 11.18
C ILE A 137 -11.12 -20.48 9.99
N LEU A 138 -11.14 -19.16 9.81
CA LEU A 138 -11.86 -18.52 8.71
C LEU A 138 -11.24 -18.87 7.34
N TYR A 139 -9.91 -18.95 7.25
CA TYR A 139 -9.20 -19.47 6.07
C TYR A 139 -9.60 -20.92 5.77
N SER A 140 -9.57 -21.79 6.78
CA SER A 140 -9.93 -23.21 6.65
C SER A 140 -11.39 -23.42 6.22
N SER A 141 -12.29 -22.51 6.63
CA SER A 141 -13.69 -22.49 6.18
C SER A 141 -13.79 -22.13 4.70
N CYS A 142 -13.12 -21.05 4.27
CA CYS A 142 -13.06 -20.63 2.87
C CYS A 142 -12.45 -21.70 1.94
N MET A 143 -11.46 -22.46 2.43
CA MET A 143 -10.83 -23.56 1.70
C MET A 143 -11.74 -24.78 1.46
N ASN A 144 -12.90 -24.86 2.11
CA ASN A 144 -13.78 -26.02 2.02
C ASN A 144 -14.71 -25.96 0.80
N GLU A 145 -14.15 -26.16 -0.40
CA GLU A 145 -14.92 -26.21 -1.66
C GLU A 145 -16.13 -27.17 -1.59
N LYS A 146 -16.01 -28.30 -0.88
CA LYS A 146 -17.11 -29.27 -0.72
C LYS A 146 -18.30 -28.69 0.06
N ALA A 147 -18.05 -27.79 1.00
CA ALA A 147 -19.13 -27.06 1.69
C ALA A 147 -19.72 -25.97 0.79
N ILE A 148 -18.90 -25.25 0.02
CA ILE A 148 -19.33 -24.20 -0.92
C ILE A 148 -20.23 -24.79 -2.03
N GLU A 149 -19.82 -25.89 -2.66
CA GLU A 149 -20.64 -26.58 -3.68
C GLU A 149 -21.93 -27.20 -3.09
N LYS A 150 -21.90 -27.66 -1.83
CA LYS A 150 -23.11 -28.16 -1.13
C LYS A 150 -24.06 -27.01 -0.76
N ALA A 151 -23.54 -25.83 -0.43
CA ALA A 151 -24.32 -24.63 -0.12
C ALA A 151 -24.91 -24.00 -1.39
N ASP A 152 -24.13 -23.92 -2.47
CA ASP A 152 -24.55 -23.39 -3.77
C ASP A 152 -25.19 -21.98 -3.62
N ALA A 153 -26.36 -21.73 -4.22
CA ALA A 153 -27.05 -20.45 -4.13
C ALA A 153 -27.77 -20.23 -2.79
N LYS A 154 -27.86 -21.25 -1.91
CA LYS A 154 -28.76 -21.24 -0.73
C LYS A 154 -28.48 -20.07 0.24
N PRO A 155 -27.21 -19.69 0.56
CA PRO A 155 -26.95 -18.54 1.43
C PRO A 155 -27.43 -17.21 0.81
N LEU A 156 -27.22 -17.03 -0.50
CA LEU A 156 -27.70 -15.84 -1.20
C LEU A 156 -29.22 -15.82 -1.31
N LEU A 157 -29.85 -16.94 -1.68
CA LEU A 157 -31.32 -17.07 -1.73
C LEU A 157 -31.97 -16.88 -0.36
N HIS A 158 -31.30 -17.22 0.75
CA HIS A 158 -31.77 -16.90 2.09
C HIS A 158 -31.81 -15.37 2.32
N ILE A 159 -30.77 -14.63 1.93
CA ILE A 159 -30.77 -13.16 1.97
C ILE A 159 -31.90 -12.60 1.08
N LEU A 160 -31.99 -13.07 -0.18
CA LEU A 160 -32.95 -12.59 -1.18
C LEU A 160 -34.44 -12.89 -0.87
N ARG A 161 -34.76 -13.71 0.14
CA ARG A 161 -36.14 -13.86 0.64
C ARG A 161 -36.59 -12.69 1.52
N HIS A 162 -35.66 -12.07 2.24
CA HIS A 162 -35.99 -11.11 3.28
C HIS A 162 -36.07 -9.68 2.73
N SER A 163 -36.96 -8.87 3.29
CA SER A 163 -37.00 -7.43 2.99
C SER A 163 -35.77 -6.75 3.59
N PRO A 164 -35.10 -5.79 2.90
CA PRO A 164 -35.42 -5.20 1.60
C PRO A 164 -34.84 -5.93 0.37
N PHE A 165 -34.15 -7.05 0.53
CA PHE A 165 -33.33 -7.72 -0.51
C PHE A 165 -34.11 -8.53 -1.56
N ARG A 166 -35.44 -8.56 -1.51
CA ARG A 166 -36.29 -9.30 -2.44
C ARG A 166 -36.08 -8.83 -3.88
N TRP A 167 -35.50 -9.68 -4.72
CA TRP A 167 -35.20 -9.34 -6.11
C TRP A 167 -36.46 -9.44 -6.98
N PRO A 168 -36.96 -8.35 -7.59
CA PRO A 168 -38.21 -8.42 -8.38
C PRO A 168 -38.15 -9.38 -9.58
N VAL A 169 -36.97 -9.76 -10.08
CA VAL A 169 -36.84 -10.72 -11.19
C VAL A 169 -37.14 -12.18 -10.78
N LEU A 170 -37.01 -12.55 -9.50
CA LEU A 170 -37.21 -13.93 -9.02
C LEU A 170 -38.66 -14.26 -8.64
N GLU A 171 -39.39 -13.26 -8.14
CA GLU A 171 -40.82 -13.24 -7.81
C GLU A 171 -41.37 -14.54 -7.16
N SER A 172 -41.97 -15.46 -7.93
CA SER A 172 -42.60 -16.69 -7.43
C SER A 172 -41.62 -17.78 -7.00
N ASN A 173 -40.47 -17.88 -7.69
CA ASN A 173 -39.65 -19.10 -7.70
C ASN A 173 -38.75 -19.26 -6.47
N ILE A 174 -38.76 -18.27 -5.58
CA ILE A 174 -38.05 -18.27 -4.29
C ILE A 174 -38.97 -18.59 -3.10
N GLY A 175 -40.30 -18.66 -3.33
CA GLY A 175 -41.35 -18.88 -2.32
C GLY A 175 -42.16 -17.60 -2.00
N PRO A 176 -43.36 -17.72 -1.42
CA PRO A 176 -44.27 -16.58 -1.17
C PRO A 176 -43.64 -15.50 -0.27
N GLU A 177 -42.76 -15.90 0.64
CA GLU A 177 -42.00 -15.00 1.50
C GLU A 177 -41.03 -14.11 0.74
N GLY A 178 -40.55 -14.48 -0.45
CA GLY A 178 -39.62 -13.67 -1.25
C GLY A 178 -40.28 -12.77 -2.29
N VAL A 179 -41.62 -12.77 -2.39
CA VAL A 179 -42.35 -11.92 -3.34
C VAL A 179 -42.10 -10.43 -3.02
N TRP A 180 -41.54 -9.71 -3.98
CA TRP A 180 -41.33 -8.26 -3.89
C TRP A 180 -42.66 -7.51 -4.01
N SER A 181 -42.77 -6.35 -3.36
CA SER A 181 -44.00 -5.54 -3.38
C SER A 181 -43.67 -4.06 -3.49
N GLU A 182 -44.11 -3.43 -4.57
CA GLU A 182 -43.89 -2.01 -4.85
C GLU A 182 -44.45 -1.07 -3.77
N ARG A 183 -45.53 -1.48 -3.09
CA ARG A 183 -46.11 -0.75 -1.96
C ARG A 183 -45.26 -0.82 -0.69
N LYS A 184 -44.39 -1.82 -0.54
CA LYS A 184 -43.50 -2.01 0.62
C LYS A 184 -42.04 -1.61 0.33
N PHE A 185 -41.70 -1.28 -0.91
CA PHE A 185 -40.35 -0.91 -1.31
C PHE A 185 -40.02 0.53 -0.88
N SER A 186 -39.00 0.67 -0.02
CA SER A 186 -38.39 1.95 0.35
C SER A 186 -36.94 2.00 -0.15
N LEU A 187 -36.66 2.91 -1.07
CA LEU A 187 -35.31 3.14 -1.61
C LEU A 187 -34.31 3.51 -0.51
N LEU A 188 -34.69 4.43 0.38
CA LEU A 188 -33.86 4.89 1.49
C LEU A 188 -33.52 3.74 2.45
N GLN A 189 -34.52 2.96 2.87
CA GLN A 189 -34.27 1.81 3.75
C GLN A 189 -33.40 0.76 3.06
N THR A 190 -33.59 0.53 1.76
CA THR A 190 -32.77 -0.42 1.00
C THR A 190 -31.31 0.03 0.98
N LEU A 191 -31.02 1.28 0.59
CA LEU A 191 -29.68 1.84 0.55
C LEU A 191 -29.00 1.85 1.94
N ALA A 192 -29.71 2.28 2.98
CA ALA A 192 -29.21 2.29 4.35
C ALA A 192 -28.85 0.87 4.84
N THR A 193 -29.69 -0.13 4.52
CA THR A 193 -29.44 -1.53 4.89
C THR A 193 -28.26 -2.11 4.09
N PHE A 194 -28.15 -1.79 2.80
CA PHE A 194 -27.04 -2.21 1.94
C PHE A 194 -25.69 -1.72 2.46
N ARG A 195 -25.55 -0.40 2.68
CA ARG A 195 -24.30 0.18 3.17
C ARG A 195 -24.02 -0.24 4.63
N GLY A 196 -25.01 -0.11 5.52
CA GLY A 196 -24.82 -0.33 6.96
C GLY A 196 -24.65 -1.79 7.37
N GLN A 197 -25.37 -2.74 6.75
CA GLN A 197 -25.27 -4.16 7.13
C GLN A 197 -24.34 -4.99 6.22
N TYR A 198 -24.21 -4.61 4.94
CA TYR A 198 -23.50 -5.40 3.93
C TYR A 198 -22.26 -4.73 3.34
N SER A 199 -21.96 -3.49 3.74
CA SER A 199 -20.88 -2.63 3.21
C SER A 199 -21.02 -2.19 1.75
N ASN A 200 -21.96 -2.76 0.98
CA ASN A 200 -22.22 -2.47 -0.43
C ASN A 200 -22.63 -0.99 -0.67
N SER A 201 -21.85 -0.26 -1.48
CA SER A 201 -22.21 1.05 -2.04
C SER A 201 -23.00 0.87 -3.34
N VAL A 202 -24.14 1.55 -3.50
CA VAL A 202 -24.95 1.50 -4.74
C VAL A 202 -25.60 2.86 -4.99
N PHE A 203 -25.45 3.39 -6.21
CA PHE A 203 -25.66 4.80 -6.59
C PHE A 203 -24.77 5.79 -5.83
N ILE A 204 -24.90 5.82 -4.49
CA ILE A 204 -24.17 6.70 -3.60
C ILE A 204 -23.15 5.86 -2.83
N ARG A 205 -21.89 6.28 -2.85
CA ARG A 205 -20.85 5.81 -1.94
C ARG A 205 -20.72 6.80 -0.79
N LEU A 206 -20.81 6.30 0.44
CA LEU A 206 -20.72 7.07 1.69
C LEU A 206 -19.57 6.51 2.52
N TYR A 207 -18.58 7.34 2.84
CA TYR A 207 -17.41 6.98 3.63
C TYR A 207 -17.00 8.13 4.57
N VAL A 208 -16.11 7.84 5.51
CA VAL A 208 -15.55 8.80 6.45
C VAL A 208 -14.07 8.97 6.13
N SER A 209 -13.57 10.20 6.11
CA SER A 209 -12.16 10.51 5.90
C SER A 209 -11.84 11.90 6.48
N PRO A 210 -10.56 12.27 6.66
CA PRO A 210 -10.19 13.62 7.09
C PRO A 210 -10.85 14.70 6.20
N ASP A 211 -11.31 15.81 6.75
CA ASP A 211 -11.70 16.95 5.90
C ASP A 211 -10.46 17.49 5.21
N ASP A 212 -10.56 17.69 3.90
CA ASP A 212 -9.50 18.30 3.12
C ASP A 212 -9.20 19.73 3.58
N LYS A 213 -10.14 20.44 4.23
CA LYS A 213 -9.93 21.79 4.77
C LYS A 213 -9.48 21.83 6.24
N ALA A 214 -9.62 20.74 6.97
CA ALA A 214 -9.32 20.61 8.39
C ALA A 214 -8.85 19.17 8.65
N SER A 215 -7.58 18.89 8.34
CA SER A 215 -7.00 17.53 8.33
C SER A 215 -7.03 16.82 9.69
N ASN A 216 -7.20 17.57 10.77
CA ASN A 216 -7.39 17.08 12.14
C ASN A 216 -8.82 16.59 12.43
N GLU A 217 -9.81 16.93 11.59
CA GLU A 217 -11.21 16.56 11.73
C GLU A 217 -11.63 15.53 10.67
N HIS A 218 -12.66 14.74 10.96
CA HIS A 218 -13.21 13.74 10.04
C HIS A 218 -14.59 14.16 9.54
N ILE A 219 -14.83 14.05 8.23
CA ILE A 219 -16.08 14.42 7.57
C ILE A 219 -16.69 13.25 6.79
N LEU A 220 -18.02 13.21 6.74
CA LEU A 220 -18.75 12.31 5.85
C LEU A 220 -18.60 12.79 4.40
N LYS A 221 -18.07 11.95 3.53
CA LYS A 221 -17.98 12.23 2.09
C LYS A 221 -18.95 11.35 1.31
N LEU A 222 -19.62 11.98 0.35
CA LEU A 222 -20.59 11.37 -0.56
C LEU A 222 -20.03 11.44 -1.97
N ASP A 223 -19.99 10.30 -2.64
CA ASP A 223 -19.49 10.17 -4.01
C ASP A 223 -20.41 9.30 -4.89
N GLN A 224 -20.17 9.28 -6.19
CA GLN A 224 -20.75 8.30 -7.11
C GLN A 224 -20.22 6.89 -6.80
N ALA A 225 -21.11 5.89 -6.72
CA ALA A 225 -20.73 4.49 -6.58
C ALA A 225 -20.27 3.89 -7.92
N THR A 226 -19.48 2.82 -7.88
CA THR A 226 -19.04 2.09 -9.09
C THR A 226 -20.20 1.43 -9.84
N LEU A 227 -20.03 1.31 -11.16
CA LEU A 227 -20.94 0.59 -12.07
C LEU A 227 -20.45 -0.86 -12.29
N SER A 228 -21.14 -1.63 -13.15
CA SER A 228 -20.82 -3.03 -13.43
C SER A 228 -19.71 -3.23 -14.48
N LEU A 229 -19.51 -2.26 -15.38
CA LEU A 229 -18.24 -2.04 -16.09
C LEU A 229 -17.50 -0.90 -15.38
N ALA A 230 -16.18 -1.01 -15.21
CA ALA A 230 -15.38 0.03 -14.57
C ALA A 230 -15.18 1.27 -15.47
N VAL A 231 -15.13 1.05 -16.79
CA VAL A 231 -14.97 2.10 -17.80
C VAL A 231 -16.32 2.74 -18.15
N ARG A 232 -16.43 4.07 -17.98
CA ARG A 232 -17.64 4.83 -18.35
C ARG A 232 -17.87 4.84 -19.86
N GLU A 233 -16.80 5.01 -20.62
CA GLU A 233 -16.79 5.02 -22.08
C GLU A 233 -17.38 3.72 -22.67
N ASP A 234 -17.16 2.57 -22.04
CA ASP A 234 -17.71 1.30 -22.52
C ASP A 234 -19.24 1.17 -22.32
N TYR A 235 -19.90 2.07 -21.57
CA TYR A 235 -21.37 2.22 -21.59
C TYR A 235 -21.90 3.08 -22.74
N LEU A 236 -21.09 4.00 -23.28
CA LEU A 236 -21.55 5.13 -24.11
C LEU A 236 -21.00 5.08 -25.54
N ASP A 237 -19.79 4.57 -25.72
CA ASP A 237 -19.12 4.48 -27.01
C ASP A 237 -19.85 3.53 -27.95
N ASN A 238 -19.84 3.88 -29.25
CA ASN A 238 -20.39 3.06 -30.32
C ASN A 238 -19.35 2.11 -30.97
N SER A 239 -18.18 1.95 -30.35
CA SER A 239 -17.15 1.01 -30.82
C SER A 239 -17.59 -0.46 -30.68
N THR A 240 -16.90 -1.36 -31.37
CA THR A 240 -17.21 -2.80 -31.37
C THR A 240 -16.99 -3.41 -29.98
N GLU A 241 -15.96 -2.95 -29.28
CA GLU A 241 -15.54 -3.40 -27.95
C GLU A 241 -16.56 -2.93 -26.89
N ALA A 242 -16.90 -1.63 -26.90
CA ALA A 242 -17.89 -1.08 -25.98
C ALA A 242 -19.28 -1.76 -26.15
N LYS A 243 -19.65 -2.14 -27.38
CA LYS A 243 -20.85 -2.95 -27.64
C LYS A 243 -20.74 -4.36 -27.07
N SER A 244 -19.65 -5.08 -27.36
CA SER A 244 -19.48 -6.46 -26.88
C SER A 244 -19.39 -6.54 -25.35
N TYR A 245 -18.84 -5.53 -24.68
CA TYR A 245 -18.78 -5.45 -23.23
C TYR A 245 -20.18 -5.24 -22.61
N ARG A 246 -21.03 -4.39 -23.20
CA ARG A 246 -22.44 -4.23 -22.80
C ARG A 246 -23.26 -5.48 -23.04
N ASP A 247 -23.06 -6.16 -24.16
CA ASP A 247 -23.77 -7.41 -24.48
C ASP A 247 -23.33 -8.56 -23.57
N ALA A 248 -22.04 -8.65 -23.22
CA ALA A 248 -21.51 -9.60 -22.24
C ALA A 248 -22.05 -9.33 -20.83
N LEU A 249 -22.11 -8.06 -20.40
CA LEU A 249 -22.73 -7.68 -19.13
C LEU A 249 -24.22 -8.03 -19.10
N TYR A 250 -24.97 -7.72 -20.17
CA TYR A 250 -26.38 -8.08 -20.30
C TYR A 250 -26.59 -9.59 -20.18
N LYS A 251 -25.80 -10.39 -20.92
CA LYS A 251 -25.83 -11.85 -20.82
C LYS A 251 -25.53 -12.32 -19.40
N PHE A 252 -24.52 -11.77 -18.76
CA PHE A 252 -24.13 -12.14 -17.39
C PHE A 252 -25.23 -11.82 -16.36
N MET A 253 -25.91 -10.68 -16.50
CA MET A 253 -27.09 -10.34 -15.70
C MET A 253 -28.22 -11.38 -15.86
N VAL A 254 -28.56 -11.73 -17.11
CA VAL A 254 -29.64 -12.68 -17.43
C VAL A 254 -29.30 -14.09 -16.95
N ASP A 255 -28.14 -14.62 -17.30
CA ASP A 255 -27.70 -15.96 -16.90
C ASP A 255 -27.67 -16.12 -15.37
N THR A 256 -27.20 -15.08 -14.65
CA THR A 256 -27.17 -15.07 -13.18
C THR A 256 -28.57 -15.10 -12.57
N ALA A 257 -29.50 -14.28 -13.11
CA ALA A 257 -30.89 -14.27 -12.66
C ALA A 257 -31.56 -15.64 -12.90
N VAL A 258 -31.34 -16.26 -14.06
CA VAL A 258 -31.87 -17.59 -14.40
C VAL A 258 -31.26 -18.69 -13.52
N LEU A 259 -29.95 -18.66 -13.23
CA LEU A 259 -29.30 -19.60 -12.29
C LEU A 259 -29.82 -19.50 -10.85
N LEU A 260 -30.34 -18.32 -10.46
CA LEU A 260 -31.02 -18.05 -9.18
C LEU A 260 -32.53 -18.33 -9.23
N GLY A 261 -33.06 -18.80 -10.37
CA GLY A 261 -34.44 -19.28 -10.52
C GLY A 261 -35.39 -18.34 -11.26
N ALA A 262 -34.92 -17.25 -11.89
CA ALA A 262 -35.77 -16.42 -12.74
C ALA A 262 -36.27 -17.18 -13.98
N ASN A 263 -37.47 -16.81 -14.47
CA ASN A 263 -37.91 -17.16 -15.82
C ASN A 263 -37.05 -16.41 -16.86
N SER A 264 -36.61 -17.08 -17.94
CA SER A 264 -35.69 -16.49 -18.94
C SER A 264 -36.22 -15.21 -19.58
N SER A 265 -37.39 -15.26 -20.22
CA SER A 265 -37.98 -14.11 -20.92
C SER A 265 -38.25 -12.93 -19.97
N ARG A 266 -38.56 -13.21 -18.70
CA ARG A 266 -38.63 -12.19 -17.64
C ARG A 266 -37.26 -11.61 -17.32
N ALA A 267 -36.24 -12.45 -17.13
CA ALA A 267 -34.88 -12.02 -16.84
C ALA A 267 -34.31 -11.16 -17.97
N GLU A 268 -34.51 -11.56 -19.22
CA GLU A 268 -34.17 -10.79 -20.41
C GLU A 268 -34.80 -9.38 -20.37
N HIS A 269 -36.12 -9.28 -20.20
CA HIS A 269 -36.82 -7.99 -20.13
C HIS A 269 -36.36 -7.11 -18.94
N ASP A 270 -36.31 -7.70 -17.73
CA ASP A 270 -36.00 -6.97 -16.51
C ASP A 270 -34.52 -6.53 -16.49
N MET A 271 -33.58 -7.40 -16.87
CA MET A 271 -32.15 -7.06 -16.90
C MET A 271 -31.82 -6.10 -18.06
N LYS A 272 -32.54 -6.15 -19.19
CA LYS A 272 -32.44 -5.11 -20.24
C LYS A 272 -32.94 -3.75 -19.76
N SER A 273 -33.84 -3.72 -18.77
CA SER A 273 -34.23 -2.49 -18.07
C SER A 273 -33.15 -2.03 -17.06
N VAL A 274 -32.49 -2.97 -16.37
CA VAL A 274 -31.36 -2.69 -15.45
C VAL A 274 -30.17 -2.08 -16.19
N LEU A 275 -29.73 -2.68 -17.30
CA LEU A 275 -28.62 -2.14 -18.11
C LEU A 275 -28.96 -0.76 -18.67
N ARG A 276 -30.20 -0.51 -19.12
CA ARG A 276 -30.65 0.82 -19.54
C ARG A 276 -30.59 1.85 -18.41
N LEU A 277 -30.89 1.47 -17.16
CA LEU A 277 -30.73 2.36 -16.01
C LEU A 277 -29.25 2.63 -15.72
N GLU A 278 -28.38 1.63 -15.82
CA GLU A 278 -26.93 1.81 -15.63
C GLU A 278 -26.30 2.71 -16.71
N ILE A 279 -26.75 2.59 -17.97
CA ILE A 279 -26.41 3.52 -19.07
C ILE A 279 -26.88 4.94 -18.74
N LYS A 280 -28.14 5.16 -18.33
CA LYS A 280 -28.62 6.51 -17.91
C LYS A 280 -27.78 7.15 -16.81
N ILE A 281 -27.20 6.34 -15.91
CA ILE A 281 -26.33 6.82 -14.82
C ILE A 281 -24.93 7.16 -15.36
N ALA A 282 -24.41 6.39 -16.33
CA ALA A 282 -23.18 6.71 -17.05
C ALA A 282 -23.30 7.95 -17.96
N GLU A 283 -24.47 8.18 -18.57
CA GLU A 283 -24.80 9.27 -19.50
C GLU A 283 -24.63 10.70 -18.93
N PHE A 284 -24.32 10.86 -17.64
CA PHE A 284 -24.12 12.16 -17.01
C PHE A 284 -23.15 13.04 -17.83
N ASP A 285 -23.62 14.21 -18.28
CA ASP A 285 -22.85 15.17 -19.07
C ASP A 285 -21.96 16.05 -18.17
N TRP A 286 -20.83 15.47 -17.73
CA TRP A 286 -19.82 16.18 -16.96
C TRP A 286 -19.34 17.44 -17.67
N LEU A 287 -19.06 17.34 -18.98
CA LEU A 287 -18.48 18.43 -19.76
C LEU A 287 -19.44 19.62 -19.90
N GLY A 288 -20.69 19.38 -20.28
CA GLY A 288 -21.71 20.42 -20.42
C GLY A 288 -22.24 20.96 -19.09
N TYR A 289 -22.18 20.19 -18.00
CA TYR A 289 -22.41 20.73 -16.65
C TYR A 289 -21.29 21.69 -16.24
N ILE A 290 -20.03 21.26 -16.33
CA ILE A 290 -18.86 22.05 -15.93
C ILE A 290 -18.81 23.37 -16.71
N LYS A 291 -19.06 23.34 -18.03
CA LYS A 291 -19.14 24.52 -18.90
C LYS A 291 -20.30 25.49 -18.60
N LYS A 292 -21.33 25.05 -17.86
CA LYS A 292 -22.47 25.89 -17.45
C LYS A 292 -22.32 26.45 -16.04
N VAL A 293 -21.45 25.88 -15.21
CA VAL A 293 -21.17 26.34 -13.84
C VAL A 293 -20.02 27.35 -13.79
N ILE A 294 -19.00 27.14 -14.63
CA ILE A 294 -17.84 28.04 -14.67
C ILE A 294 -18.19 29.27 -15.50
N ASP A 295 -18.34 30.42 -14.83
CA ASP A 295 -18.39 31.71 -15.52
C ASP A 295 -17.01 32.04 -16.09
N GLY A 296 -16.88 31.93 -17.42
CA GLY A 296 -15.68 32.30 -18.17
C GLY A 296 -15.32 33.78 -18.12
N ARG A 297 -16.14 34.65 -17.49
CA ARG A 297 -15.78 36.03 -17.13
C ARG A 297 -14.95 36.10 -15.85
N LEU A 298 -15.26 35.25 -14.87
CA LEU A 298 -14.53 35.14 -13.61
C LEU A 298 -13.28 34.27 -13.74
N TYR A 299 -13.31 33.26 -14.62
CA TYR A 299 -12.18 32.36 -14.86
C TYR A 299 -11.87 32.22 -16.36
N PRO A 300 -11.26 33.25 -17.01
CA PRO A 300 -11.04 33.25 -18.46
C PRO A 300 -10.21 32.07 -18.97
N HIS A 301 -9.27 31.56 -18.17
CA HIS A 301 -8.44 30.40 -18.49
C HIS A 301 -9.18 29.05 -18.43
N LEU A 302 -10.45 29.03 -18.03
CA LEU A 302 -11.32 27.84 -17.98
C LEU A 302 -12.42 27.87 -19.08
N LYS A 303 -12.30 28.75 -20.07
CA LYS A 303 -13.26 28.88 -21.18
C LYS A 303 -13.26 27.66 -22.11
N ASP A 304 -12.10 27.09 -22.38
CA ASP A 304 -11.88 26.06 -23.42
C ASP A 304 -11.72 24.64 -22.84
N ILE A 305 -12.54 24.32 -21.84
CA ILE A 305 -12.54 23.00 -21.17
C ILE A 305 -12.84 21.86 -22.17
N GLY A 306 -11.99 20.84 -22.18
CA GLY A 306 -12.15 19.63 -22.98
C GLY A 306 -12.71 18.44 -22.19
N PRO A 307 -13.09 17.32 -22.85
CA PRO A 307 -13.52 16.09 -22.16
C PRO A 307 -12.42 15.43 -21.31
N SER A 308 -11.18 15.90 -21.40
CA SER A 308 -10.02 15.45 -20.61
C SER A 308 -9.72 16.34 -19.39
N GLU A 309 -10.63 17.21 -18.97
CA GLU A 309 -10.40 18.15 -17.86
C GLU A 309 -10.42 17.46 -16.47
N ASN A 310 -9.38 17.69 -15.67
CA ASN A 310 -9.26 17.11 -14.32
C ASN A 310 -10.01 17.99 -13.31
N VAL A 311 -11.32 17.83 -13.22
CA VAL A 311 -12.17 18.58 -12.27
C VAL A 311 -12.41 17.79 -10.99
N VAL A 312 -12.07 18.37 -9.85
CA VAL A 312 -12.37 17.81 -8.52
C VAL A 312 -13.85 18.08 -8.20
N VAL A 313 -14.74 17.23 -8.70
CA VAL A 313 -16.18 17.38 -8.49
C VAL A 313 -16.58 16.76 -7.14
N ARG A 314 -16.98 17.57 -6.15
CA ARG A 314 -17.72 17.08 -4.96
C ARG A 314 -19.21 16.81 -5.25
N VAL A 315 -19.42 16.22 -6.43
CA VAL A 315 -20.63 15.65 -7.07
C VAL A 315 -22.04 16.27 -6.80
N PRO A 316 -22.26 17.60 -6.65
CA PRO A 316 -23.58 18.11 -6.27
C PRO A 316 -24.63 17.90 -7.36
N GLN A 317 -24.20 17.91 -8.63
CA GLN A 317 -25.06 17.71 -9.78
C GLN A 317 -25.30 16.23 -10.09
N TYR A 318 -24.33 15.34 -9.84
CA TYR A 318 -24.56 13.89 -9.93
C TYR A 318 -25.75 13.49 -9.07
N PHE A 319 -25.83 13.97 -7.82
CA PHE A 319 -26.98 13.68 -6.97
C PHE A 319 -28.30 14.26 -7.52
N LYS A 320 -28.31 15.49 -8.07
CA LYS A 320 -29.52 16.05 -8.71
C LYS A 320 -29.99 15.20 -9.89
N ASP A 321 -29.09 14.78 -10.78
CA ASP A 321 -29.44 14.02 -11.97
C ASP A 321 -29.73 12.54 -11.66
N LEU A 322 -29.03 11.95 -10.69
CA LEU A 322 -29.38 10.67 -10.09
C LEU A 322 -30.80 10.69 -9.53
N PHE A 323 -31.16 11.69 -8.72
CA PHE A 323 -32.53 11.80 -8.19
C PHE A 323 -33.57 12.09 -9.29
N ARG A 324 -33.20 12.81 -10.37
CA ARG A 324 -34.05 12.98 -11.57
C ARG A 324 -34.28 11.67 -12.32
N ILE A 325 -33.25 10.82 -12.46
CA ILE A 325 -33.34 9.49 -13.06
C ILE A 325 -34.16 8.54 -12.16
N LEU A 326 -33.86 8.48 -10.86
CA LEU A 326 -34.57 7.63 -9.90
C LEU A 326 -36.03 8.08 -9.65
N GLY A 327 -36.35 9.36 -9.84
CA GLY A 327 -37.72 9.88 -9.78
C GLY A 327 -38.55 9.62 -11.04
N SER A 328 -37.93 9.27 -12.17
CA SER A 328 -38.60 9.00 -13.45
C SER A 328 -38.55 7.53 -13.89
N GLU A 329 -37.67 6.72 -13.30
CA GLU A 329 -37.57 5.28 -13.57
C GLU A 329 -38.51 4.45 -12.67
N ARG A 330 -38.98 3.29 -13.15
CA ARG A 330 -39.92 2.43 -12.40
C ARG A 330 -39.26 1.88 -11.14
N LYS A 331 -39.99 1.87 -10.01
CA LYS A 331 -39.51 1.28 -8.74
C LYS A 331 -39.02 -0.17 -8.90
N LYS A 332 -39.68 -0.97 -9.75
CA LYS A 332 -39.24 -2.33 -10.10
C LYS A 332 -37.84 -2.35 -10.75
N THR A 333 -37.55 -1.46 -11.69
CA THR A 333 -36.22 -1.34 -12.32
C THR A 333 -35.17 -0.98 -11.29
N ILE A 334 -35.46 0.00 -10.41
CA ILE A 334 -34.56 0.48 -9.36
C ILE A 334 -34.26 -0.65 -8.35
N ALA A 335 -35.28 -1.37 -7.90
CA ALA A 335 -35.12 -2.52 -7.01
C ALA A 335 -34.36 -3.68 -7.68
N ASN A 336 -34.59 -3.95 -8.97
CA ASN A 336 -33.82 -4.92 -9.74
C ASN A 336 -32.33 -4.53 -9.86
N TYR A 337 -32.01 -3.24 -10.08
CA TYR A 337 -30.63 -2.75 -10.16
C TYR A 337 -29.91 -2.78 -8.81
N LEU A 338 -30.58 -2.33 -7.73
CA LEU A 338 -30.05 -2.40 -6.36
C LEU A 338 -29.63 -3.84 -6.05
N VAL A 339 -30.56 -4.78 -6.15
CA VAL A 339 -30.29 -6.16 -5.80
C VAL A 339 -29.34 -6.83 -6.80
N TRP A 340 -29.31 -6.43 -8.08
CA TRP A 340 -28.25 -6.84 -9.02
C TRP A 340 -26.85 -6.48 -8.51
N ARG A 341 -26.60 -5.23 -8.10
CA ARG A 341 -25.27 -4.80 -7.59
C ARG A 341 -24.88 -5.53 -6.29
N MET A 342 -25.85 -5.99 -5.50
CA MET A 342 -25.62 -6.87 -4.34
C MET A 342 -25.34 -8.34 -4.75
N VAL A 343 -26.05 -8.89 -5.73
CA VAL A 343 -25.78 -10.24 -6.26
C VAL A 343 -24.39 -10.28 -6.91
N TYR A 344 -24.07 -9.29 -7.74
CA TYR A 344 -22.80 -9.10 -8.44
C TYR A 344 -21.59 -9.26 -7.50
N SER A 345 -21.55 -8.53 -6.37
CA SER A 345 -20.42 -8.59 -5.43
C SER A 345 -20.32 -9.88 -4.60
N ARG A 346 -21.23 -10.84 -4.79
CA ARG A 346 -21.24 -12.14 -4.08
C ARG A 346 -20.99 -13.34 -4.98
N ILE A 347 -21.11 -13.20 -6.30
CA ILE A 347 -20.89 -14.28 -7.28
C ILE A 347 -19.54 -15.02 -7.12
N PRO A 348 -18.39 -14.36 -6.86
CA PRO A 348 -17.11 -15.04 -6.64
C PRO A 348 -17.08 -16.01 -5.45
N ASN A 349 -18.03 -15.87 -4.51
CA ASN A 349 -18.13 -16.67 -3.28
C ASN A 349 -19.23 -17.75 -3.34
N LEU A 350 -19.85 -17.95 -4.50
CA LEU A 350 -20.83 -19.02 -4.75
C LEU A 350 -20.16 -20.24 -5.38
N SER A 351 -20.93 -21.30 -5.64
CA SER A 351 -20.48 -22.50 -6.35
C SER A 351 -19.91 -22.22 -7.74
N ARG A 352 -19.10 -23.15 -8.24
CA ARG A 352 -18.41 -23.10 -9.54
C ARG A 352 -19.32 -22.73 -10.70
N ARG A 353 -20.60 -23.13 -10.71
CA ARG A 353 -21.56 -22.77 -11.78
C ARG A 353 -21.82 -21.27 -11.91
N PHE A 354 -21.74 -20.51 -10.82
CA PHE A 354 -21.81 -19.05 -10.84
C PHE A 354 -20.45 -18.43 -11.20
N GLN A 355 -19.36 -18.97 -10.66
CA GLN A 355 -18.01 -18.52 -10.97
C GLN A 355 -17.69 -18.69 -12.48
N TYR A 356 -18.17 -19.74 -13.14
CA TYR A 356 -18.00 -19.91 -14.59
C TYR A 356 -18.76 -18.86 -15.42
N ARG A 357 -19.93 -18.37 -14.98
CA ARG A 357 -20.60 -17.22 -15.64
C ARG A 357 -19.83 -15.92 -15.45
N TRP A 358 -19.22 -15.71 -14.28
CA TRP A 358 -18.28 -14.60 -14.07
C TRP A 358 -17.05 -14.72 -14.97
N LEU A 359 -16.50 -15.92 -15.17
CA LEU A 359 -15.37 -16.15 -16.05
C LEU A 359 -15.72 -15.92 -17.54
N GLU A 360 -16.91 -16.32 -17.99
CA GLU A 360 -17.39 -16.01 -19.35
C GLU A 360 -17.48 -14.50 -19.59
N PHE A 361 -17.85 -13.71 -18.56
CA PHE A 361 -17.87 -12.25 -18.60
C PHE A 361 -16.46 -11.64 -18.54
N SER A 362 -15.65 -12.02 -17.55
CA SER A 362 -14.27 -11.53 -17.37
C SER A 362 -13.38 -11.84 -18.59
N ARG A 363 -13.61 -12.96 -19.29
CA ARG A 363 -12.94 -13.26 -20.56
C ARG A 363 -13.14 -12.19 -21.63
N VAL A 364 -14.33 -11.57 -21.69
CA VAL A 364 -14.65 -10.53 -22.69
C VAL A 364 -14.08 -9.18 -22.29
N ILE A 365 -14.15 -8.80 -21.00
CA ILE A 365 -13.71 -7.47 -20.53
C ILE A 365 -12.22 -7.39 -20.15
N GLN A 366 -11.57 -8.53 -19.85
CA GLN A 366 -10.23 -8.61 -19.25
C GLN A 366 -9.34 -9.72 -19.85
N GLY A 367 -9.85 -10.56 -20.75
CA GLY A 367 -9.06 -11.57 -21.47
C GLY A 367 -8.68 -12.83 -20.66
N THR A 368 -9.17 -12.97 -19.43
CA THR A 368 -8.93 -14.14 -18.55
C THR A 368 -9.62 -15.39 -19.10
N THR A 369 -9.00 -16.57 -18.98
CA THR A 369 -9.56 -17.82 -19.53
C THR A 369 -9.79 -18.92 -18.51
N THR A 370 -9.13 -18.90 -17.35
CA THR A 370 -9.30 -19.87 -16.25
C THR A 370 -9.78 -19.27 -14.93
N LEU A 371 -10.41 -20.09 -14.08
CA LEU A 371 -10.77 -19.68 -12.71
C LEU A 371 -9.55 -19.69 -11.77
N LEU A 372 -9.49 -18.62 -11.00
CA LEU A 372 -8.58 -18.35 -9.90
C LEU A 372 -8.61 -19.47 -8.83
N PRO A 373 -7.47 -20.11 -8.48
CA PRO A 373 -7.33 -21.04 -7.35
C PRO A 373 -8.00 -20.61 -6.03
N GLN A 374 -8.62 -21.58 -5.33
CA GLN A 374 -9.40 -21.29 -4.12
C GLN A 374 -8.57 -20.74 -2.97
N TRP A 375 -7.34 -21.24 -2.77
CA TRP A 375 -6.46 -20.77 -1.69
C TRP A 375 -6.12 -19.28 -1.83
N ASP A 376 -6.04 -18.77 -3.05
CA ASP A 376 -5.68 -17.39 -3.34
C ASP A 376 -6.83 -16.43 -3.01
N LYS A 377 -8.05 -16.77 -3.47
CA LYS A 377 -9.30 -16.11 -3.04
C LYS A 377 -9.40 -16.07 -1.53
N CYS A 378 -9.01 -17.16 -0.86
CA CYS A 378 -9.04 -17.25 0.60
C CYS A 378 -7.96 -16.40 1.27
N VAL A 379 -6.71 -16.33 0.76
CA VAL A 379 -5.70 -15.42 1.31
C VAL A 379 -6.20 -13.96 1.20
N ASN A 380 -6.65 -13.53 0.02
CA ASN A 380 -7.16 -12.18 -0.21
C ASN A 380 -8.40 -11.87 0.65
N PHE A 381 -9.30 -12.85 0.87
CA PHE A 381 -10.46 -12.70 1.75
C PHE A 381 -10.06 -12.49 3.22
N ILE A 382 -9.10 -13.27 3.72
CA ILE A 382 -8.63 -13.15 5.11
C ILE A 382 -7.80 -11.89 5.31
N GLU A 383 -7.01 -11.48 4.32
CA GLU A 383 -6.30 -10.20 4.33
C GLU A 383 -7.26 -9.00 4.34
N SER A 384 -8.28 -9.02 3.48
CA SER A 384 -9.30 -7.96 3.41
C SER A 384 -10.17 -7.90 4.66
N ALA A 385 -10.46 -9.05 5.28
CA ALA A 385 -11.24 -9.11 6.50
C ALA A 385 -10.43 -8.73 7.75
N LEU A 386 -9.21 -9.25 7.90
CA LEU A 386 -8.43 -9.18 9.14
C LEU A 386 -7.02 -8.58 8.89
N PRO A 387 -6.92 -7.38 8.29
CA PRO A 387 -5.65 -6.85 7.79
C PRO A 387 -4.57 -6.73 8.87
N TYR A 388 -4.90 -6.28 10.07
CA TYR A 388 -3.94 -6.17 11.17
C TYR A 388 -3.48 -7.54 11.72
N VAL A 389 -4.32 -8.57 11.68
CA VAL A 389 -3.96 -9.94 12.12
C VAL A 389 -3.01 -10.57 11.10
N VAL A 390 -3.34 -10.48 9.81
CA VAL A 390 -2.54 -11.00 8.70
C VAL A 390 -1.22 -10.23 8.58
N GLY A 391 -1.27 -8.90 8.72
CA GLY A 391 -0.12 -8.02 8.79
C GLY A 391 0.83 -8.39 9.92
N LYS A 392 0.32 -8.61 11.15
CA LYS A 392 1.14 -9.13 12.27
C LYS A 392 1.79 -10.46 11.90
N MET A 393 1.00 -11.44 11.46
CA MET A 393 1.50 -12.78 11.11
C MET A 393 2.61 -12.76 10.04
N PHE A 394 2.55 -11.82 9.08
CA PHE A 394 3.58 -11.62 8.08
C PHE A 394 4.83 -10.96 8.66
N VAL A 395 4.66 -9.84 9.36
CA VAL A 395 5.78 -9.04 9.90
C VAL A 395 6.59 -9.86 10.92
N ASP A 396 5.92 -10.60 11.81
CA ASP A 396 6.55 -11.49 12.82
C ASP A 396 7.49 -12.57 12.22
N VAL A 397 7.43 -12.83 10.90
CA VAL A 397 8.15 -13.94 10.24
C VAL A 397 8.94 -13.52 8.98
N HIS A 398 8.58 -12.41 8.34
CA HIS A 398 9.10 -12.01 7.02
C HIS A 398 9.60 -10.56 6.93
N PHE A 399 9.47 -9.78 8.01
CA PHE A 399 10.06 -8.44 8.11
C PHE A 399 11.25 -8.44 9.08
N GLN A 400 12.15 -7.47 8.92
CA GLN A 400 13.34 -7.28 9.74
C GLN A 400 13.53 -5.76 9.93
N GLU A 401 13.89 -5.33 11.13
CA GLU A 401 13.84 -3.92 11.53
C GLU A 401 14.96 -3.07 10.91
N ASP A 402 16.09 -3.67 10.54
CA ASP A 402 17.21 -3.06 9.81
C ASP A 402 16.77 -2.43 8.47
N LYS A 403 15.68 -2.95 7.87
CA LYS A 403 15.06 -2.36 6.68
C LYS A 403 14.57 -0.93 6.91
N LYS A 404 14.20 -0.55 8.14
CA LYS A 404 13.75 0.81 8.48
C LYS A 404 14.90 1.81 8.40
N GLU A 405 16.06 1.48 8.95
CA GLU A 405 17.27 2.33 8.91
C GLU A 405 17.69 2.68 7.47
N MET A 406 17.64 1.69 6.57
CA MET A 406 17.95 1.91 5.15
C MET A 406 16.87 2.73 4.43
N MET A 407 15.59 2.56 4.80
CA MET A 407 14.52 3.43 4.27
C MET A 407 14.68 4.87 4.75
N GLU A 408 15.10 5.10 5.99
CA GLU A 408 15.39 6.44 6.51
C GLU A 408 16.54 7.10 5.74
N GLU A 409 17.64 6.38 5.43
CA GLU A 409 18.72 6.90 4.55
C GLU A 409 18.21 7.28 3.15
N LEU A 410 17.31 6.49 2.56
CA LEU A 410 16.69 6.77 1.27
C LEU A 410 15.77 8.01 1.33
N ILE A 411 14.92 8.10 2.36
CA ILE A 411 13.94 9.18 2.56
C ILE A 411 14.64 10.52 2.83
N GLU A 412 15.66 10.56 3.69
CA GLU A 412 16.44 11.79 3.91
C GLU A 412 17.24 12.20 2.67
N GLY A 413 17.80 11.22 1.94
CA GLY A 413 18.50 11.48 0.67
C GLY A 413 17.60 12.09 -0.41
N VAL A 414 16.38 11.54 -0.57
CA VAL A 414 15.35 12.05 -1.49
C VAL A 414 14.83 13.43 -1.06
N ARG A 415 14.48 13.60 0.23
CA ARG A 415 14.03 14.90 0.76
C ARG A 415 15.09 15.99 0.56
N TRP A 416 16.37 15.66 0.78
CA TRP A 416 17.47 16.55 0.48
C TRP A 416 17.52 16.87 -1.02
N ALA A 417 17.43 15.86 -1.90
CA ALA A 417 17.54 16.04 -3.34
C ALA A 417 16.43 16.95 -3.91
N PHE A 418 15.18 16.78 -3.48
CA PHE A 418 14.08 17.67 -3.85
C PHE A 418 14.34 19.12 -3.41
N ILE A 419 14.78 19.33 -2.17
CA ILE A 419 15.08 20.67 -1.65
C ILE A 419 16.27 21.31 -2.40
N ASP A 420 17.30 20.54 -2.72
CA ASP A 420 18.50 21.00 -3.43
C ASP A 420 18.18 21.44 -4.87
N MET A 421 17.32 20.69 -5.60
CA MET A 421 16.82 21.07 -6.93
C MET A 421 15.89 22.29 -6.87
N LEU A 422 14.98 22.33 -5.89
CA LEU A 422 14.08 23.46 -5.66
C LEU A 422 14.82 24.77 -5.34
N GLU A 423 15.95 24.69 -4.63
CA GLU A 423 16.80 25.86 -4.38
C GLU A 423 17.61 26.26 -5.63
N LYS A 424 18.35 25.32 -6.24
CA LYS A 424 19.40 25.61 -7.23
C LYS A 424 18.99 25.61 -8.70
N GLU A 425 17.97 24.84 -9.08
CA GLU A 425 17.65 24.54 -10.49
C GLU A 425 16.22 24.90 -10.90
N ASN A 426 15.31 25.04 -9.94
CA ASN A 426 13.96 25.52 -10.20
C ASN A 426 13.98 27.05 -10.43
N GLU A 427 14.01 27.50 -11.69
CA GLU A 427 13.99 28.94 -12.02
C GLU A 427 12.58 29.54 -12.10
N TRP A 428 11.54 28.71 -12.07
CA TRP A 428 10.17 29.13 -12.39
C TRP A 428 9.33 29.53 -11.17
N MET A 429 9.63 29.00 -9.98
CA MET A 429 8.96 29.38 -8.73
C MET A 429 9.57 30.62 -8.07
N ASP A 430 8.71 31.52 -7.58
CA ASP A 430 9.15 32.65 -6.76
C ASP A 430 9.70 32.23 -5.38
N ALA A 431 10.51 33.09 -4.77
CA ALA A 431 11.18 32.80 -3.49
C ALA A 431 10.22 32.54 -2.31
N GLY A 432 9.01 33.12 -2.31
CA GLY A 432 8.00 32.90 -1.29
C GLY A 432 7.35 31.52 -1.40
N THR A 433 6.96 31.13 -2.62
CA THR A 433 6.42 29.79 -2.90
C THR A 433 7.50 28.72 -2.69
N LYS A 434 8.76 28.96 -3.12
CA LYS A 434 9.90 28.08 -2.79
C LYS A 434 10.08 27.89 -1.29
N ARG A 435 9.97 28.95 -0.47
CA ARG A 435 10.09 28.84 0.99
C ARG A 435 9.02 27.92 1.57
N LYS A 436 7.75 28.13 1.21
CA LYS A 436 6.63 27.29 1.65
C LYS A 436 6.76 25.84 1.17
N ALA A 437 7.23 25.60 -0.05
CA ALA A 437 7.45 24.26 -0.57
C ALA A 437 8.56 23.52 0.21
N LYS A 438 9.62 24.20 0.63
CA LYS A 438 10.63 23.64 1.56
C LYS A 438 10.08 23.36 2.96
N GLU A 439 9.17 24.19 3.47
CA GLU A 439 8.47 23.89 4.73
C GLU A 439 7.61 22.63 4.61
N LYS A 440 6.84 22.47 3.51
CA LYS A 440 6.07 21.25 3.26
C LYS A 440 6.98 20.02 3.11
N ALA A 441 8.06 20.12 2.34
CA ALA A 441 9.03 19.04 2.12
C ALA A 441 9.65 18.52 3.42
N ARG A 442 9.94 19.44 4.37
CA ARG A 442 10.44 19.10 5.72
C ARG A 442 9.36 18.51 6.63
N ALA A 443 8.08 18.79 6.37
CA ALA A 443 6.95 18.26 7.12
C ALA A 443 6.39 16.93 6.56
N VAL A 444 6.88 16.42 5.43
CA VAL A 444 6.48 15.10 4.92
C VAL A 444 6.96 14.02 5.90
N LEU A 445 6.03 13.36 6.58
CA LEU A 445 6.33 12.26 7.51
C LEU A 445 6.29 10.92 6.80
N ALA A 446 7.25 10.05 7.11
CA ALA A 446 7.33 8.71 6.55
C ALA A 446 6.76 7.64 7.50
N LYS A 447 6.22 6.57 6.91
CA LYS A 447 5.61 5.43 7.60
C LYS A 447 6.12 4.14 6.95
N VAL A 448 7.01 3.41 7.63
CA VAL A 448 7.79 2.30 7.05
C VAL A 448 7.48 0.95 7.72
N GLY A 449 7.22 -0.08 6.90
CA GLY A 449 6.93 -1.44 7.32
C GLY A 449 5.48 -1.62 7.79
N TYR A 450 5.19 -1.24 9.03
CA TYR A 450 3.92 -1.53 9.70
C TYR A 450 3.65 -0.56 10.86
N PRO A 451 2.39 -0.37 11.29
CA PRO A 451 2.09 0.45 12.45
C PRO A 451 2.29 -0.37 13.74
N GLU A 452 2.99 0.22 14.72
CA GLU A 452 3.46 -0.48 15.92
C GLU A 452 2.35 -1.16 16.74
N PHE A 453 1.12 -0.62 16.72
CA PHE A 453 0.01 -1.13 17.51
C PHE A 453 -0.37 -2.59 17.19
N ILE A 454 -0.09 -3.08 15.98
CA ILE A 454 -0.39 -4.49 15.62
C ILE A 454 0.49 -5.47 16.39
N MET A 455 1.58 -5.02 17.03
CA MET A 455 2.40 -5.85 17.90
C MET A 455 1.87 -5.94 19.33
N ASN A 456 0.85 -5.15 19.68
CA ASN A 456 0.13 -5.29 20.94
C ASN A 456 -1.06 -6.24 20.76
N ASP A 457 -0.89 -7.50 21.18
CA ASP A 457 -1.94 -8.52 21.15
C ASP A 457 -3.25 -8.07 21.82
N THR A 458 -3.21 -7.17 22.82
CA THR A 458 -4.42 -6.63 23.46
C THR A 458 -5.28 -5.88 22.43
N HIS A 459 -4.66 -4.98 21.67
CA HIS A 459 -5.32 -4.13 20.68
C HIS A 459 -5.85 -4.97 19.51
N VAL A 460 -5.04 -5.90 18.98
CA VAL A 460 -5.46 -6.79 17.89
C VAL A 460 -6.64 -7.69 18.29
N ASN A 461 -6.66 -8.17 19.54
CA ASN A 461 -7.81 -8.91 20.07
C ASN A 461 -9.02 -8.01 20.41
N GLU A 462 -8.88 -6.69 20.45
CA GLU A 462 -9.96 -5.73 20.73
C GLU A 462 -10.69 -5.25 19.48
N ASP A 463 -9.97 -4.94 18.40
CA ASP A 463 -10.58 -4.72 17.08
C ASP A 463 -11.43 -5.95 16.65
N LEU A 464 -10.92 -7.15 16.93
CA LEU A 464 -11.65 -8.41 16.73
C LEU A 464 -12.92 -8.60 17.58
N LYS A 465 -13.13 -7.81 18.64
CA LYS A 465 -14.40 -7.79 19.40
C LYS A 465 -15.45 -6.95 18.65
N ALA A 466 -15.06 -5.82 18.06
CA ALA A 466 -15.93 -5.06 17.15
C ALA A 466 -16.30 -5.88 15.90
N PHE A 467 -15.35 -6.66 15.40
CA PHE A 467 -15.57 -7.64 14.32
C PHE A 467 -16.61 -8.72 14.68
N HIS A 468 -16.74 -9.07 15.97
CA HIS A 468 -17.70 -10.05 16.47
C HIS A 468 -19.15 -9.58 16.28
N THR A 469 -19.41 -8.28 16.49
CA THR A 469 -20.71 -7.64 16.24
C THR A 469 -21.05 -7.48 14.76
N THR A 470 -20.06 -7.17 13.91
CA THR A 470 -20.29 -6.85 12.49
C THR A 470 -20.29 -8.08 11.57
N LEU A 471 -19.36 -9.02 11.75
CA LEU A 471 -18.99 -9.99 10.71
C LEU A 471 -19.19 -11.46 11.10
N LEU A 472 -19.28 -11.81 12.38
CA LEU A 472 -19.67 -13.17 12.79
C LEU A 472 -21.18 -13.45 12.66
N ARG A 473 -22.03 -12.42 12.54
CA ARG A 473 -23.37 -12.57 11.95
C ARG A 473 -23.31 -12.92 10.44
N ARG A 474 -22.30 -12.48 9.69
CA ARG A 474 -22.19 -12.73 8.25
C ARG A 474 -21.69 -14.14 7.90
N CYS A 475 -20.98 -14.81 8.82
CA CYS A 475 -20.49 -16.19 8.62
C CYS A 475 -21.42 -17.27 9.20
N CYS A 476 -22.19 -16.97 10.26
CA CYS A 476 -22.98 -17.97 11.01
C CYS A 476 -24.43 -18.16 10.50
N HIS A 477 -24.69 -17.95 9.21
CA HIS A 477 -26.00 -18.23 8.58
C HIS A 477 -25.99 -19.49 7.69
N ASP A 478 -25.13 -20.47 7.99
CA ASP A 478 -25.31 -21.86 7.53
C ASP A 478 -26.20 -22.64 8.52
N PRO A 479 -27.42 -23.07 8.12
CA PRO A 479 -28.29 -23.89 8.98
C PRO A 479 -27.79 -25.33 9.17
N ASN A 480 -26.68 -25.75 8.54
CA ASN A 480 -26.07 -27.06 8.71
C ASN A 480 -24.75 -27.04 9.52
N CYS A 481 -24.38 -25.92 10.15
CA CYS A 481 -23.20 -25.84 11.01
C CYS A 481 -23.42 -26.59 12.36
N PRO A 482 -22.71 -27.71 12.63
CA PRO A 482 -22.95 -28.52 13.82
C PRO A 482 -21.82 -28.35 14.86
N PRO A 483 -22.07 -27.90 16.10
CA PRO A 483 -23.30 -27.32 16.65
C PRO A 483 -23.16 -25.82 16.98
N ALA A 484 -24.25 -25.20 17.45
CA ALA A 484 -24.27 -23.84 17.99
C ALA A 484 -23.60 -23.71 19.38
N SER A 485 -22.35 -24.19 19.52
CA SER A 485 -21.53 -24.07 20.74
C SER A 485 -20.66 -22.81 20.77
N LEU A 486 -20.37 -22.20 19.62
CA LEU A 486 -19.55 -20.97 19.52
C LEU A 486 -20.37 -19.67 19.55
N CYS A 487 -21.70 -19.74 19.37
CA CYS A 487 -22.60 -18.57 19.45
C CYS A 487 -23.42 -18.50 20.75
N ARG A 488 -22.99 -19.20 21.82
CA ARG A 488 -23.54 -19.03 23.18
C ARG A 488 -22.46 -18.59 24.19
N GLN A 489 -21.85 -17.43 23.97
CA GLN A 489 -21.30 -16.67 25.09
C GLN A 489 -22.41 -15.96 25.88
N PHE A 490 -23.31 -16.76 26.49
CA PHE A 490 -23.69 -16.41 27.86
C PHE A 490 -22.40 -16.47 28.69
N ARG A 491 -22.11 -15.44 29.50
CA ARG A 491 -20.92 -15.48 30.36
C ARG A 491 -21.15 -16.42 31.55
N HIS A 492 -20.95 -17.73 31.32
CA HIS A 492 -20.97 -18.77 32.35
C HIS A 492 -19.76 -18.64 33.31
N HIS A 493 -19.68 -17.54 34.06
CA HIS A 493 -18.78 -17.37 35.21
C HIS A 493 -19.12 -18.33 36.38
N GLY A 494 -20.21 -19.08 36.25
CA GLY A 494 -20.70 -20.06 37.22
C GLY A 494 -20.20 -21.50 37.03
N GLU A 495 -19.26 -21.80 36.13
CA GLU A 495 -18.76 -23.18 35.92
C GLU A 495 -17.31 -23.38 36.38
N HIS A 496 -16.97 -24.62 36.75
CA HIS A 496 -15.60 -24.97 37.14
C HIS A 496 -14.70 -25.17 35.90
N PRO A 497 -13.61 -24.40 35.74
CA PRO A 497 -12.94 -24.20 34.45
C PRO A 497 -12.17 -25.40 33.89
N LEU A 498 -12.06 -26.50 34.65
CA LEU A 498 -11.44 -27.75 34.22
C LEU A 498 -12.46 -28.88 33.96
N THR A 499 -13.73 -28.71 34.33
CA THR A 499 -14.73 -29.80 34.38
C THR A 499 -16.11 -29.44 33.84
N GLY A 500 -16.43 -28.16 33.58
CA GLY A 500 -17.73 -27.74 33.06
C GLY A 500 -18.91 -27.95 34.03
N THR A 501 -18.62 -28.27 35.30
CA THR A 501 -19.66 -28.46 36.32
C THR A 501 -20.11 -27.12 36.90
N SER A 502 -21.43 -26.92 36.94
CA SER A 502 -22.05 -25.70 37.49
C SER A 502 -21.81 -25.57 38.99
N ARG A 503 -21.48 -24.35 39.41
CA ARG A 503 -21.24 -23.90 40.79
C ARG A 503 -22.49 -23.32 41.45
N GLY A 504 -23.65 -23.42 40.80
CA GLY A 504 -24.95 -23.05 41.39
C GLY A 504 -25.32 -21.56 41.36
N PHE A 505 -24.57 -20.72 40.65
CA PHE A 505 -24.90 -19.29 40.48
C PHE A 505 -24.56 -18.81 39.06
N GLY A 506 -25.09 -17.64 38.67
CA GLY A 506 -24.83 -16.99 37.39
C GLY A 506 -25.12 -15.50 37.44
N PHE A 507 -24.78 -14.78 36.37
CA PHE A 507 -25.01 -13.34 36.23
C PHE A 507 -25.92 -13.06 35.03
N VAL A 508 -26.93 -12.22 35.23
CA VAL A 508 -27.82 -11.72 34.17
C VAL A 508 -27.59 -10.23 34.02
N LEU A 509 -27.37 -9.77 32.79
CA LEU A 509 -27.30 -8.35 32.44
C LEU A 509 -28.60 -7.97 31.74
N PHE A 510 -29.29 -6.95 32.27
CA PHE A 510 -30.50 -6.40 31.68
C PHE A 510 -30.15 -5.19 30.80
N GLU A 511 -30.97 -4.95 29.78
CA GLU A 511 -30.83 -3.82 28.86
C GLU A 511 -31.19 -2.47 29.52
N ASP A 512 -32.05 -2.51 30.54
CA ASP A 512 -32.50 -1.37 31.33
C ASP A 512 -32.28 -1.62 32.84
N ALA A 513 -32.04 -0.53 33.59
CA ALA A 513 -31.75 -0.59 35.02
C ALA A 513 -32.99 -0.91 35.87
N ALA A 514 -34.17 -0.37 35.53
CA ALA A 514 -35.41 -0.62 36.29
C ALA A 514 -35.92 -2.06 36.14
N SER A 515 -35.44 -2.79 35.13
CA SER A 515 -35.62 -4.24 35.00
C SER A 515 -34.92 -5.03 36.11
N VAL A 516 -33.84 -4.50 36.71
CA VAL A 516 -33.17 -5.11 37.87
C VAL A 516 -34.00 -4.94 39.15
N ASP A 517 -34.65 -3.78 39.33
CA ASP A 517 -35.51 -3.52 40.50
C ASP A 517 -36.76 -4.42 40.50
N LYS A 518 -37.45 -4.54 39.35
CA LYS A 518 -38.59 -5.46 39.19
C LYS A 518 -38.24 -6.93 39.48
N VAL A 519 -36.97 -7.31 39.31
CA VAL A 519 -36.45 -8.65 39.64
C VAL A 519 -36.06 -8.79 41.12
N LEU A 520 -35.99 -7.70 41.88
CA LEU A 520 -35.76 -7.72 43.33
C LEU A 520 -37.02 -7.43 44.17
N GLU A 521 -38.07 -6.87 43.56
CA GLU A 521 -39.40 -6.69 44.19
C GLU A 521 -40.16 -8.02 44.38
N LEU A 522 -39.83 -9.04 43.60
CA LEU A 522 -40.43 -10.37 43.67
C LEU A 522 -39.86 -11.19 44.84
N LYS A 523 -40.73 -11.59 45.77
CA LYS A 523 -40.33 -12.29 47.02
C LYS A 523 -39.81 -13.73 46.82
N GLU A 524 -40.15 -14.38 45.71
CA GLU A 524 -39.65 -15.71 45.36
C GLU A 524 -39.38 -15.79 43.86
N HIS A 525 -38.28 -16.45 43.50
CA HIS A 525 -37.96 -16.80 42.11
C HIS A 525 -37.77 -18.30 42.01
N LYS A 526 -38.36 -18.92 40.98
CA LYS A 526 -38.24 -20.35 40.71
C LYS A 526 -37.75 -20.57 39.28
N LEU A 527 -36.70 -21.36 39.12
CA LEU A 527 -36.12 -21.78 37.85
C LEU A 527 -35.96 -23.29 37.87
N ASP A 528 -36.49 -23.99 36.85
CA ASP A 528 -36.52 -25.46 36.77
C ASP A 528 -37.01 -26.15 38.06
N GLY A 529 -38.04 -25.57 38.68
CA GLY A 529 -38.66 -26.04 39.93
C GLY A 529 -37.88 -25.71 41.22
N LYS A 530 -36.64 -25.18 41.12
CA LYS A 530 -35.82 -24.80 42.28
C LYS A 530 -35.98 -23.32 42.61
N LEU A 531 -36.05 -23.01 43.91
CA LEU A 531 -35.94 -21.62 44.40
C LEU A 531 -34.53 -21.08 44.10
N ILE A 532 -34.46 -19.83 43.62
CA ILE A 532 -33.23 -19.08 43.39
C ILE A 532 -33.30 -17.70 44.07
N ASP A 533 -32.13 -17.15 44.37
CA ASP A 533 -31.92 -15.98 45.23
C ASP A 533 -31.20 -14.88 44.42
N PRO A 534 -31.95 -14.01 43.70
CA PRO A 534 -31.37 -12.97 42.86
C PRO A 534 -30.84 -11.82 43.71
N LYS A 535 -29.62 -11.37 43.42
CA LYS A 535 -28.94 -10.28 44.12
C LYS A 535 -28.29 -9.33 43.12
N ARG A 536 -28.34 -8.02 43.40
CA ARG A 536 -27.59 -7.00 42.63
C ARG A 536 -26.11 -7.36 42.64
N ALA A 537 -25.56 -7.61 41.46
CA ALA A 537 -24.16 -7.99 41.29
C ALA A 537 -23.23 -6.85 41.73
N LYS A 538 -22.50 -7.05 42.83
CA LYS A 538 -21.40 -6.16 43.21
C LYS A 538 -20.22 -6.42 42.28
N ALA A 539 -19.68 -5.37 41.67
CA ALA A 539 -18.49 -5.50 40.86
C ALA A 539 -17.32 -6.02 41.72
N LEU A 540 -16.59 -7.02 41.21
CA LEU A 540 -15.18 -7.18 41.59
C LEU A 540 -14.49 -5.85 41.28
N LYS A 541 -13.77 -5.28 42.25
CA LYS A 541 -13.10 -3.98 42.08
C LYS A 541 -12.24 -4.00 40.81
N GLY A 542 -12.73 -3.35 39.76
CA GLY A 542 -11.89 -2.94 38.65
C GLY A 542 -10.83 -1.97 39.17
N LYS A 543 -9.74 -1.80 38.42
CA LYS A 543 -8.81 -0.70 38.70
C LYS A 543 -9.61 0.60 38.61
N GLU A 544 -9.63 1.35 39.70
CA GLU A 544 -10.08 2.74 39.68
C GLU A 544 -9.25 3.50 38.62
N PRO A 545 -9.84 4.42 37.84
CA PRO A 545 -9.11 5.14 36.81
C PRO A 545 -7.95 5.93 37.43
N PRO A 546 -6.84 6.12 36.70
CA PRO A 546 -5.59 6.53 37.31
C PRO A 546 -5.55 8.02 37.62
N LYS A 547 -6.14 8.43 38.75
CA LYS A 547 -6.05 9.80 39.31
C LYS A 547 -4.62 10.27 39.65
N LYS A 548 -3.61 9.41 39.45
CA LYS A 548 -2.22 9.64 39.84
C LYS A 548 -1.27 9.61 38.64
N VAL A 549 -0.52 10.70 38.47
CA VAL A 549 0.54 10.85 37.46
C VAL A 549 1.93 10.76 38.09
N PHE A 550 2.90 10.34 37.28
CA PHE A 550 4.34 10.46 37.50
C PHE A 550 4.88 11.61 36.66
N VAL A 551 5.67 12.48 37.27
CA VAL A 551 6.32 13.63 36.63
C VAL A 551 7.82 13.43 36.73
N GLY A 552 8.47 13.02 35.64
CA GLY A 552 9.92 12.75 35.60
C GLY A 552 10.72 13.89 34.97
N GLY A 553 11.96 14.12 35.42
CA GLY A 553 12.83 15.16 34.84
C GLY A 553 12.58 16.56 35.40
N LEU A 554 12.09 16.67 36.64
CA LEU A 554 12.04 17.94 37.36
C LEU A 554 13.46 18.39 37.74
N SER A 555 13.74 19.70 37.70
CA SER A 555 15.03 20.22 38.21
C SER A 555 15.12 20.00 39.73
N PRO A 556 16.31 19.75 40.30
CA PRO A 556 16.49 19.74 41.75
C PRO A 556 16.00 21.03 42.42
N ASP A 557 16.13 22.16 41.71
CA ASP A 557 15.78 23.51 42.17
C ASP A 557 14.29 23.87 42.02
N THR A 558 13.49 23.05 41.34
CA THR A 558 12.05 23.31 41.15
C THR A 558 11.35 23.18 42.51
N SER A 559 10.71 24.25 42.99
CA SER A 559 10.08 24.31 44.31
C SER A 559 8.76 23.52 44.36
N GLU A 560 8.24 23.21 45.55
CA GLU A 560 6.95 22.50 45.66
C GLU A 560 5.77 23.41 45.27
N GLU A 561 5.92 24.70 45.51
CA GLU A 561 4.97 25.77 45.18
C GLU A 561 4.84 25.91 43.66
N GLN A 562 5.96 25.90 42.92
CA GLN A 562 5.99 25.91 41.45
C GLN A 562 5.30 24.67 40.85
N ILE A 563 5.41 23.52 41.51
CA ILE A 563 4.73 22.28 41.10
C ILE A 563 3.23 22.43 41.37
N LYS A 564 2.81 22.93 42.54
CA LYS A 564 1.40 23.17 42.89
C LYS A 564 0.74 24.19 41.97
N GLU A 565 1.41 25.29 41.67
CA GLU A 565 0.93 26.34 40.75
C GLU A 565 0.72 25.79 39.34
N TYR A 566 1.75 25.16 38.76
CA TYR A 566 1.66 24.64 37.40
C TYR A 566 0.65 23.51 37.23
N PHE A 567 0.67 22.52 38.13
CA PHE A 567 -0.20 21.35 38.02
C PHE A 567 -1.61 21.59 38.57
N GLY A 568 -1.79 22.54 39.49
CA GLY A 568 -3.11 22.95 40.00
C GLY A 568 -3.97 23.63 38.94
N ALA A 569 -3.36 24.24 37.92
CA ALA A 569 -4.08 24.80 36.77
C ALA A 569 -4.85 23.76 35.95
N PHE A 570 -4.51 22.46 36.07
CA PHE A 570 -5.21 21.36 35.39
C PHE A 570 -6.36 20.78 36.23
N GLY A 571 -6.40 21.04 37.54
CA GLY A 571 -7.43 20.58 38.46
C GLY A 571 -6.98 20.52 39.92
N GLU A 572 -7.89 20.19 40.83
CA GLU A 572 -7.63 20.13 42.27
C GLU A 572 -6.73 18.93 42.63
N ILE A 573 -5.60 19.23 43.27
CA ILE A 573 -4.60 18.23 43.68
C ILE A 573 -4.93 17.73 45.10
N GLU A 574 -5.15 16.42 45.22
CA GLU A 574 -5.32 15.72 46.51
C GLU A 574 -3.98 15.57 47.24
N ASN A 575 -2.91 15.21 46.54
CA ASN A 575 -1.60 14.92 47.15
C ASN A 575 -0.42 15.05 46.15
N ILE A 576 0.74 15.49 46.64
CA ILE A 576 2.01 15.49 45.91
C ILE A 576 3.07 14.71 46.70
N GLU A 577 3.63 13.67 46.09
CA GLU A 577 4.75 12.93 46.64
C GLU A 577 6.05 13.37 45.96
N LEU A 578 7.02 13.87 46.75
CA LEU A 578 8.36 14.27 46.30
C LEU A 578 9.44 13.36 46.90
N PRO A 579 9.78 12.21 46.28
CA PRO A 579 10.73 11.27 46.85
C PRO A 579 12.16 11.83 46.94
N MET A 580 12.70 11.87 48.15
CA MET A 580 14.09 12.22 48.42
C MET A 580 15.01 10.98 48.35
N ASN A 581 16.30 11.22 48.17
CA ASN A 581 17.35 10.21 48.23
C ASN A 581 17.76 9.96 49.69
N THR A 582 17.51 8.75 50.20
CA THR A 582 17.76 8.38 51.61
C THR A 582 19.23 8.35 52.02
N LYS A 583 20.17 8.69 51.12
CA LYS A 583 21.61 8.81 51.41
C LYS A 583 22.18 10.24 51.32
N THR A 584 21.57 11.12 50.54
CA THR A 584 22.05 12.51 50.34
C THR A 584 21.02 13.56 50.74
N ASN A 585 19.79 13.14 51.04
CA ASN A 585 18.62 13.98 51.34
C ASN A 585 18.15 14.90 50.18
N GLU A 586 18.69 14.72 48.98
CA GLU A 586 18.35 15.49 47.77
C GLU A 586 17.06 14.97 47.10
N ARG A 587 16.38 15.83 46.32
CA ARG A 587 15.20 15.46 45.52
C ARG A 587 15.60 14.55 44.35
N ARG A 588 14.84 13.47 44.09
CA ARG A 588 15.20 12.46 43.06
C ARG A 588 14.88 12.85 41.60
N GLY A 589 14.62 14.13 41.30
CA GLY A 589 14.30 14.60 39.95
C GLY A 589 12.94 14.13 39.40
N PHE A 590 12.04 13.67 40.26
CA PHE A 590 10.66 13.31 39.89
C PHE A 590 9.70 13.49 41.08
N CYS A 591 8.40 13.62 40.77
CA CYS A 591 7.32 13.57 41.76
C CYS A 591 6.19 12.65 41.29
N PHE A 592 5.22 12.39 42.17
CA PHE A 592 3.89 11.94 41.77
C PHE A 592 2.84 12.95 42.23
N ILE A 593 1.81 13.15 41.43
CA ILE A 593 0.69 14.05 41.74
C ILE A 593 -0.60 13.23 41.65
N THR A 594 -1.46 13.36 42.66
CA THR A 594 -2.77 12.70 42.74
C THR A 594 -3.83 13.78 42.72
N TYR A 595 -4.80 13.67 41.82
CA TYR A 595 -5.91 14.61 41.66
C TYR A 595 -7.18 14.08 42.34
N THR A 596 -8.09 14.99 42.70
CA THR A 596 -9.40 14.60 43.23
C THR A 596 -10.29 13.94 42.15
N ASP A 597 -10.00 14.14 40.87
CA ASP A 597 -10.73 13.60 39.71
C ASP A 597 -9.78 12.99 38.63
N GLU A 598 -10.33 12.39 37.56
CA GLU A 598 -9.59 11.84 36.42
C GLU A 598 -9.40 12.82 35.25
N GLU A 599 -10.31 13.79 35.09
CA GLU A 599 -10.23 14.86 34.07
C GLU A 599 -8.84 15.54 33.95
N PRO A 600 -8.17 15.93 35.06
CA PRO A 600 -6.86 16.59 35.00
C PRO A 600 -5.76 15.70 34.44
N VAL A 601 -5.84 14.40 34.69
CA VAL A 601 -4.84 13.40 34.24
C VAL A 601 -4.93 13.21 32.73
N ASN A 602 -6.14 13.19 32.17
CA ASN A 602 -6.33 13.09 30.72
C ASN A 602 -5.75 14.32 30.00
N LYS A 603 -6.04 15.53 30.50
CA LYS A 603 -5.52 16.80 29.95
C LYS A 603 -3.99 16.90 30.03
N LEU A 604 -3.39 16.40 31.11
CA LEU A 604 -1.93 16.30 31.26
C LEU A 604 -1.25 15.26 30.35
N LEU A 605 -2.01 14.36 29.71
CA LEU A 605 -1.45 13.36 28.79
C LEU A 605 -1.60 13.77 27.32
N GLU A 606 -2.31 14.86 27.01
CA GLU A 606 -2.36 15.48 25.67
C GLU A 606 -0.98 15.98 25.23
N SER A 607 -0.12 16.42 26.16
CA SER A 607 1.30 16.67 25.92
C SER A 607 2.17 15.72 26.72
N ARG A 608 3.06 15.00 26.04
CA ARG A 608 4.06 14.13 26.70
C ARG A 608 5.06 14.91 27.56
N TYR A 609 5.26 16.21 27.29
CA TYR A 609 6.26 17.04 27.93
C TYR A 609 5.71 18.39 28.38
N HIS A 610 6.11 18.81 29.59
CA HIS A 610 5.72 20.06 30.21
C HIS A 610 6.96 20.84 30.66
N GLN A 611 6.84 22.17 30.79
CA GLN A 611 7.94 23.07 31.13
C GLN A 611 7.63 23.77 32.45
N ILE A 612 8.50 23.62 33.45
CA ILE A 612 8.31 24.14 34.81
C ILE A 612 9.61 24.81 35.27
N GLY A 613 9.57 26.14 35.37
CA GLY A 613 10.78 26.95 35.48
C GLY A 613 11.73 26.70 34.30
N SER A 614 13.01 26.51 34.60
CA SER A 614 14.04 26.14 33.62
C SER A 614 13.97 24.68 33.15
N GLY A 615 13.23 23.80 33.85
CA GLY A 615 13.22 22.35 33.60
C GLY A 615 12.11 21.88 32.65
N LYS A 616 12.44 20.87 31.83
CA LYS A 616 11.47 20.15 30.98
C LYS A 616 11.20 18.76 31.56
N CYS A 617 9.97 18.52 32.02
CA CYS A 617 9.54 17.24 32.58
C CYS A 617 8.71 16.40 31.58
N GLU A 618 8.64 15.10 31.83
CA GLU A 618 7.85 14.11 31.08
C GLU A 618 6.72 13.56 31.97
N ILE A 619 5.49 13.55 31.47
CA ILE A 619 4.31 13.05 32.20
C ILE A 619 3.99 11.61 31.78
N LYS A 620 3.68 10.77 32.77
CA LYS A 620 3.23 9.38 32.58
C LYS A 620 2.16 9.01 33.60
N VAL A 621 1.27 8.09 33.26
CA VAL A 621 0.39 7.43 34.25
C VAL A 621 1.24 6.73 35.31
N ALA A 622 0.96 6.94 36.61
CA ALA A 622 1.73 6.34 37.68
C ALA A 622 1.49 4.82 37.76
N GLN A 623 2.54 4.02 37.51
CA GLN A 623 2.47 2.56 37.59
C GLN A 623 2.78 2.06 39.02
N PRO A 624 2.14 0.97 39.49
CA PRO A 624 2.47 0.35 40.77
C PRO A 624 3.94 -0.07 40.89
N LYS A 625 4.52 0.07 42.09
CA LYS A 625 5.94 -0.24 42.38
C LYS A 625 6.37 -1.66 41.98
N GLU A 626 5.44 -2.60 41.90
CA GLU A 626 5.68 -4.00 41.50
C GLU A 626 6.03 -4.14 40.02
N VAL A 627 5.46 -3.32 39.14
CA VAL A 627 5.69 -3.36 37.68
C VAL A 627 7.13 -2.95 37.37
N TYR A 628 7.60 -1.86 37.99
CA TYR A 628 9.02 -1.44 37.93
C TYR A 628 9.98 -2.52 38.42
N ARG A 629 9.57 -3.31 39.43
CA ARG A 629 10.38 -4.40 40.01
C ARG A 629 10.53 -5.58 39.04
N GLN A 630 9.49 -5.88 38.27
CA GLN A 630 9.54 -6.91 37.21
C GLN A 630 10.39 -6.45 36.01
N GLN A 631 10.25 -5.21 35.56
CA GLN A 631 11.04 -4.66 34.45
C GLN A 631 12.56 -4.66 34.75
N GLN A 632 12.95 -4.32 35.99
CA GLN A 632 14.37 -4.39 36.41
C GLN A 632 14.93 -5.82 36.51
N GLN A 633 14.10 -6.85 36.64
CA GLN A 633 14.56 -8.24 36.63
C GLN A 633 14.84 -8.76 35.21
N GLN A 634 14.09 -8.32 34.19
CA GLN A 634 14.36 -8.71 32.80
C GLN A 634 15.69 -8.16 32.27
N GLN A 635 16.17 -7.01 32.77
CA GLN A 635 17.47 -6.44 32.37
C GLN A 635 18.71 -7.10 33.00
N LYS A 636 18.57 -8.18 33.80
CA LYS A 636 19.70 -8.90 34.42
C LYS A 636 19.85 -10.38 34.01
N GLY A 637 19.19 -10.81 32.93
CA GLY A 637 19.32 -12.19 32.40
C GLY A 637 20.57 -12.49 31.55
N GLY A 638 21.37 -11.49 31.18
CA GLY A 638 22.40 -11.61 30.15
C GLY A 638 23.83 -11.87 30.64
N ARG A 639 24.16 -13.10 31.10
CA ARG A 639 25.56 -13.60 31.15
C ARG A 639 25.66 -15.11 31.41
N GLY A 640 26.29 -15.83 30.48
CA GLY A 640 26.96 -17.12 30.74
C GLY A 640 26.22 -18.40 30.33
N ALA A 641 26.57 -18.96 29.16
CA ALA A 641 26.89 -20.38 28.95
C ALA A 641 27.22 -20.63 27.47
N ALA A 642 28.44 -21.06 27.15
CA ALA A 642 28.78 -21.62 25.85
C ALA A 642 29.08 -23.11 26.03
N ALA A 643 28.35 -23.97 25.31
CA ALA A 643 28.60 -25.40 25.21
C ALA A 643 28.11 -25.89 23.83
N GLY A 644 28.89 -26.73 23.15
CA GLY A 644 28.60 -27.16 21.78
C GLY A 644 27.99 -28.56 21.66
N GLY A 645 27.45 -28.87 20.49
CA GLY A 645 27.00 -30.20 20.10
C GLY A 645 27.21 -30.44 18.60
N ARG A 646 27.74 -31.62 18.22
CA ARG A 646 28.04 -32.00 16.82
C ARG A 646 27.10 -33.11 16.32
N GLY A 647 26.74 -33.06 15.05
CA GLY A 647 26.00 -34.08 14.28
C GLY A 647 25.35 -33.38 13.06
N GLY A 648 25.40 -33.86 11.82
CA GLY A 648 25.48 -35.25 11.35
C GLY A 648 24.05 -35.75 11.12
N THR A 649 23.59 -36.10 9.91
CA THR A 649 24.29 -36.76 8.80
C THR A 649 23.69 -36.39 7.41
N ARG A 650 24.33 -36.85 6.32
CA ARG A 650 23.96 -36.63 4.91
C ARG A 650 22.55 -37.10 4.53
N GLY A 651 21.92 -36.37 3.60
CA GLY A 651 20.88 -36.88 2.70
C GLY A 651 21.08 -36.32 1.29
N ARG A 652 21.29 -37.17 0.28
CA ARG A 652 21.32 -36.76 -1.15
C ARG A 652 19.96 -37.04 -1.78
N GLY A 653 19.34 -36.03 -2.38
CA GLY A 653 18.16 -36.19 -3.24
C GLY A 653 18.27 -35.28 -4.46
N ARG A 654 18.31 -35.85 -5.66
CA ARG A 654 18.00 -35.14 -6.90
C ARG A 654 16.49 -35.27 -7.14
N GLY A 655 15.81 -34.17 -7.45
CA GLY A 655 14.41 -34.18 -7.87
C GLY A 655 14.12 -33.00 -8.78
N GLN A 656 13.48 -33.25 -9.91
CA GLN A 656 12.90 -32.22 -10.78
C GLN A 656 11.43 -31.98 -10.41
N GLY A 657 10.95 -30.76 -10.61
CA GLY A 657 9.54 -30.34 -10.45
C GLY A 657 9.49 -28.81 -10.43
N GLN A 658 9.18 -28.11 -11.52
CA GLN A 658 7.90 -27.99 -12.25
C GLN A 658 6.80 -27.22 -11.50
N ASN A 659 6.81 -25.88 -11.66
CA ASN A 659 5.68 -24.97 -11.91
C ASN A 659 4.40 -25.02 -11.02
N TRP A 660 3.36 -24.30 -11.49
CA TRP A 660 2.02 -24.09 -10.88
C TRP A 660 2.04 -23.03 -9.76
N ASN A 661 2.06 -21.73 -10.09
CA ASN A 661 1.09 -20.87 -10.82
C ASN A 661 -0.34 -20.80 -10.21
N GLN A 662 -0.83 -19.57 -10.08
CA GLN A 662 -1.57 -19.07 -8.91
C GLN A 662 -2.22 -17.67 -9.20
N GLY A 663 -3.34 -17.32 -8.54
CA GLY A 663 -4.10 -16.05 -8.60
C GLY A 663 -5.54 -16.22 -8.06
N PHE A 664 -6.39 -15.27 -7.61
CA PHE A 664 -6.37 -13.87 -7.11
C PHE A 664 -7.59 -13.73 -6.15
N ASN A 665 -7.87 -12.52 -5.68
CA ASN A 665 -9.16 -11.85 -5.98
C ASN A 665 -8.95 -10.34 -6.26
N ASN A 666 -9.66 -9.75 -7.24
CA ASN A 666 -9.77 -8.30 -7.52
C ASN A 666 -8.56 -7.38 -7.20
N TYR A 667 -7.41 -7.58 -7.86
CA TYR A 667 -6.22 -6.72 -7.70
C TYR A 667 -5.53 -6.31 -9.01
N TYR A 668 -6.23 -6.45 -10.15
CA TYR A 668 -5.59 -6.49 -11.48
C TYR A 668 -6.16 -5.50 -12.52
N ASP A 669 -6.95 -4.51 -12.06
CA ASP A 669 -6.89 -3.19 -12.71
C ASP A 669 -5.52 -2.59 -12.35
N GLN A 670 -4.63 -2.48 -13.33
CA GLN A 670 -3.29 -1.91 -13.12
C GLN A 670 -3.27 -0.38 -13.26
N GLY A 671 -4.41 0.27 -13.00
CA GLY A 671 -4.46 1.56 -12.34
C GLY A 671 -3.77 1.56 -10.96
N TYR A 672 -2.46 1.27 -10.91
CA TYR A 672 -1.55 1.96 -9.99
C TYR A 672 -1.93 3.44 -9.99
N GLY A 673 -1.90 4.10 -8.84
CA GLY A 673 -2.24 5.52 -8.71
C GLY A 673 -3.42 5.91 -9.60
N ASN A 674 -4.58 5.25 -9.45
CA ASN A 674 -5.82 5.91 -9.83
C ASN A 674 -5.99 7.02 -8.79
N ASP A 675 -5.64 8.27 -9.10
CA ASP A 675 -5.66 9.36 -8.10
C ASP A 675 -7.08 9.87 -7.80
N ASN A 676 -8.08 9.49 -8.62
CA ASN A 676 -9.48 9.50 -8.19
C ASN A 676 -9.77 8.40 -7.14
N SER A 677 -8.90 7.40 -7.01
CA SER A 677 -8.95 6.36 -5.97
C SER A 677 -8.19 6.67 -4.67
N ALA A 678 -7.61 7.87 -4.53
CA ALA A 678 -7.48 8.51 -3.22
C ALA A 678 -8.85 8.58 -2.51
N TYR A 679 -9.94 8.59 -3.30
CA TYR A 679 -11.31 8.32 -2.88
C TYR A 679 -11.87 7.07 -3.56
N GLY A 680 -11.14 5.95 -3.54
CA GLY A 680 -11.48 4.70 -4.27
C GLY A 680 -11.30 3.38 -3.50
N GLY A 681 -10.25 3.27 -2.67
CA GLY A 681 -9.91 2.00 -1.99
C GLY A 681 -10.95 1.43 -1.03
N ASP A 682 -11.94 2.23 -0.60
CA ASP A 682 -12.93 1.84 0.41
C ASP A 682 -13.91 0.74 -0.01
N GLU A 683 -14.03 0.40 -1.31
CA GLU A 683 -15.04 -0.58 -1.73
C GLU A 683 -14.80 -1.99 -1.14
N ASN A 684 -13.56 -2.29 -0.72
CA ASN A 684 -13.25 -3.38 0.22
C ASN A 684 -12.81 -2.89 1.62
N TYR A 685 -12.15 -1.73 1.76
CA TYR A 685 -11.61 -1.29 3.06
C TYR A 685 -12.64 -0.66 4.04
N SER A 686 -13.86 -0.34 3.59
CA SER A 686 -14.98 0.02 4.49
C SER A 686 -15.74 -1.20 5.04
N GLY A 687 -15.02 -2.12 5.67
CA GLY A 687 -15.61 -3.01 6.67
C GLY A 687 -15.79 -2.25 7.98
N CYS A 688 -16.93 -2.37 8.67
CA CYS A 688 -17.17 -1.66 9.93
C CYS A 688 -16.38 -2.31 11.09
N GLY A 689 -15.11 -1.91 11.21
CA GLY A 689 -14.13 -2.21 12.26
C GLY A 689 -13.37 -0.93 12.67
N GLY A 690 -12.38 -1.04 13.57
CA GLY A 690 -11.81 0.07 14.35
C GLY A 690 -11.56 1.41 13.63
N TYR A 691 -11.94 2.52 14.29
CA TYR A 691 -11.49 3.87 13.94
C TYR A 691 -9.97 3.98 14.19
N ASP A 692 -9.17 4.07 13.12
CA ASP A 692 -7.72 4.18 13.25
C ASP A 692 -7.26 5.62 13.56
N TYR A 693 -7.06 5.90 14.84
CA TYR A 693 -6.46 7.15 15.32
C TYR A 693 -4.95 7.28 15.02
N THR A 694 -4.29 6.28 14.41
CA THR A 694 -2.83 6.30 14.17
C THR A 694 -2.43 6.76 12.77
N GLY A 695 -3.39 6.89 11.85
CA GLY A 695 -3.18 7.40 10.49
C GLY A 695 -2.49 6.40 9.54
N TRP A 696 -2.67 5.10 9.78
CA TRP A 696 -2.12 3.99 9.00
C TRP A 696 -3.25 3.16 8.35
N PHE A 697 -3.85 3.72 7.30
CA PHE A 697 -4.94 3.10 6.54
C PHE A 697 -4.48 2.03 5.50
N THR A 698 -3.28 1.47 5.65
CA THR A 698 -2.67 0.55 4.65
C THR A 698 -2.20 -0.74 5.31
N ASN A 699 -2.62 -1.90 4.83
CA ASN A 699 -2.16 -3.17 5.39
C ASN A 699 -0.64 -3.37 5.20
N PRO A 700 0.13 -3.76 6.24
CA PRO A 700 1.54 -4.16 6.11
C PRO A 700 1.86 -5.15 4.98
N THR A 701 0.93 -6.02 4.56
CA THR A 701 1.15 -7.00 3.47
C THR A 701 0.89 -6.46 2.06
N THR A 702 0.49 -5.20 1.92
CA THR A 702 0.35 -4.55 0.61
C THR A 702 1.70 -4.45 -0.12
N VAL A 703 1.69 -4.69 -1.43
CA VAL A 703 2.83 -4.54 -2.35
C VAL A 703 2.54 -3.35 -3.25
N ASN A 704 2.71 -2.15 -2.68
CA ASN A 704 2.60 -0.84 -3.31
C ASN A 704 3.16 0.23 -2.34
N ALA A 705 3.34 1.47 -2.78
CA ALA A 705 3.59 2.64 -1.93
C ALA A 705 2.47 3.70 -2.08
N PHE A 706 2.40 4.67 -1.16
CA PHE A 706 1.33 5.69 -1.16
C PHE A 706 1.72 7.02 -0.50
N TYR A 707 1.46 8.14 -1.18
CA TYR A 707 1.28 9.47 -0.58
C TYR A 707 -0.16 9.68 -0.07
N SER A 708 -0.34 10.58 0.88
CA SER A 708 -1.64 10.97 1.43
C SER A 708 -1.68 12.47 1.66
N ALA A 709 -2.28 13.21 0.72
CA ALA A 709 -2.24 14.67 0.71
C ALA A 709 -2.87 15.30 1.96
N SER A 710 -3.98 14.74 2.46
CA SER A 710 -4.68 15.21 3.66
C SER A 710 -3.96 14.90 4.98
N THR A 711 -2.91 14.07 4.99
CA THR A 711 -2.07 13.86 6.19
C THR A 711 -0.60 14.22 5.96
N ASN A 712 -0.24 14.68 4.76
CA ASN A 712 1.14 14.88 4.29
C ASN A 712 2.09 13.69 4.59
N HIS A 713 1.59 12.46 4.48
CA HIS A 713 2.34 11.23 4.79
C HIS A 713 2.76 10.46 3.54
N ILE A 714 3.96 9.84 3.56
CA ILE A 714 4.38 8.78 2.62
C ILE A 714 4.43 7.42 3.34
N ARG A 715 3.88 6.36 2.72
CA ARG A 715 3.72 5.02 3.32
C ARG A 715 4.39 3.94 2.46
N PHE A 716 5.22 3.10 3.10
CA PHE A 716 5.94 1.97 2.49
C PHE A 716 5.72 0.68 3.30
N PRO A 717 4.70 -0.14 2.98
CA PRO A 717 4.37 -1.35 3.73
C PRO A 717 5.43 -2.45 3.64
N ALA A 718 5.45 -3.35 4.62
CA ALA A 718 6.39 -4.47 4.72
C ALA A 718 6.37 -5.44 3.52
N GLY A 719 5.24 -5.54 2.80
CA GLY A 719 5.10 -6.31 1.57
C GLY A 719 5.97 -5.79 0.43
N GLU A 720 6.03 -4.46 0.24
CA GLU A 720 6.85 -3.82 -0.80
C GLU A 720 8.36 -3.91 -0.51
N LEU A 721 8.75 -3.99 0.77
CA LEU A 721 10.14 -3.94 1.24
C LEU A 721 10.88 -5.29 1.07
N GLN A 722 10.89 -5.78 -0.16
CA GLN A 722 11.48 -7.04 -0.61
C GLN A 722 12.09 -6.91 -2.02
N LYS A 723 12.96 -7.84 -2.44
CA LYS A 723 13.49 -7.88 -3.81
C LYS A 723 12.36 -8.05 -4.84
N PRO A 724 12.44 -7.42 -6.03
CA PRO A 724 13.55 -6.60 -6.54
C PRO A 724 13.40 -5.08 -6.24
N PHE A 725 12.46 -4.68 -5.38
CA PHE A 725 12.23 -3.28 -5.03
C PHE A 725 13.25 -2.82 -3.98
N PHE A 726 13.33 -3.55 -2.88
CA PHE A 726 14.29 -3.34 -1.80
C PHE A 726 15.35 -4.47 -1.82
N TRP A 727 16.61 -4.11 -2.11
CA TRP A 727 17.72 -5.07 -2.17
C TRP A 727 18.45 -5.27 -0.83
N GLY A 728 18.47 -4.25 0.03
CA GLY A 728 19.21 -4.25 1.30
C GLY A 728 20.65 -3.72 1.17
N THR A 729 21.38 -3.72 2.28
CA THR A 729 22.69 -3.05 2.43
C THR A 729 23.84 -3.75 1.69
N GLU A 730 23.73 -5.07 1.49
CA GLU A 730 24.80 -5.90 0.92
C GLU A 730 24.91 -5.84 -0.61
N TYR A 731 23.95 -5.18 -1.26
CA TYR A 731 23.85 -5.00 -2.71
C TYR A 731 24.31 -3.59 -3.11
N PRO A 732 24.80 -3.38 -4.35
CA PRO A 732 25.13 -2.05 -4.83
C PRO A 732 23.96 -1.08 -4.66
N ARG A 733 24.23 0.07 -4.05
CA ARG A 733 23.20 1.07 -3.71
C ARG A 733 22.59 1.68 -4.96
N SER A 734 23.29 1.72 -6.09
CA SER A 734 22.72 1.97 -7.42
C SER A 734 21.41 1.20 -7.68
N LEU A 735 21.36 -0.10 -7.35
CA LEU A 735 20.16 -0.93 -7.53
C LEU A 735 19.02 -0.49 -6.60
N SER A 736 19.34 -0.17 -5.34
CA SER A 736 18.36 0.23 -4.33
C SER A 736 17.81 1.63 -4.57
N TYR A 737 18.68 2.59 -4.90
CA TYR A 737 18.26 3.93 -5.29
C TYR A 737 17.44 3.92 -6.59
N GLY A 738 17.81 3.09 -7.57
CA GLY A 738 17.05 2.95 -8.83
C GLY A 738 15.68 2.30 -8.66
N ALA A 739 15.52 1.39 -7.69
CA ALA A 739 14.26 0.73 -7.39
C ALA A 739 13.47 1.48 -6.29
N ILE A 740 13.57 1.04 -5.02
CA ILE A 740 12.85 1.64 -3.90
C ILE A 740 13.17 3.13 -3.70
N GLY A 741 14.37 3.62 -4.03
CA GLY A 741 14.69 5.05 -3.97
C GLY A 741 13.85 5.90 -4.92
N VAL A 742 13.63 5.46 -6.16
CA VAL A 742 12.74 6.15 -7.11
C VAL A 742 11.29 6.06 -6.66
N ILE A 743 10.87 4.98 -5.98
CA ILE A 743 9.53 4.88 -5.39
C ILE A 743 9.38 5.85 -4.22
N VAL A 744 10.39 5.97 -3.34
CA VAL A 744 10.41 7.00 -2.28
C VAL A 744 10.32 8.41 -2.87
N GLY A 745 11.03 8.69 -3.97
CA GLY A 745 10.90 9.93 -4.73
C GLY A 745 9.52 10.14 -5.36
N HIS A 746 8.92 9.11 -5.95
CA HIS A 746 7.58 9.15 -6.53
C HIS A 746 6.52 9.56 -5.49
N GLU A 747 6.50 8.89 -4.33
CA GLU A 747 5.62 9.28 -3.20
C GLU A 747 5.94 10.67 -2.63
N PHE A 748 7.20 11.11 -2.69
CA PHE A 748 7.59 12.44 -2.24
C PHE A 748 7.14 13.55 -3.21
N THR A 749 7.35 13.35 -4.52
CA THR A 749 6.91 14.26 -5.59
C THR A 749 5.38 14.42 -5.60
N HIS A 750 4.61 13.40 -5.25
CA HIS A 750 3.14 13.50 -5.10
C HIS A 750 2.71 14.62 -4.14
N GLY A 751 3.54 15.00 -3.16
CA GLY A 751 3.30 16.17 -2.30
C GLY A 751 3.24 17.51 -3.05
N PHE A 752 3.66 17.54 -4.32
CA PHE A 752 3.85 18.72 -5.15
C PHE A 752 3.30 18.57 -6.58
N ASP A 753 2.56 17.50 -6.89
CA ASP A 753 1.95 17.28 -8.20
C ASP A 753 0.71 18.18 -8.46
N ASN A 754 -0.04 17.94 -9.53
CA ASN A 754 -1.24 18.73 -9.88
C ASN A 754 -2.41 18.61 -8.87
N ASN A 755 -2.32 17.73 -7.88
CA ASN A 755 -3.28 17.51 -6.82
C ASN A 755 -2.66 17.88 -5.45
N GLY A 756 -1.59 17.19 -5.05
CA GLY A 756 -0.93 17.35 -3.75
C GLY A 756 -0.38 18.75 -3.49
N ARG A 757 0.02 19.52 -4.53
CA ARG A 757 0.46 20.91 -4.36
C ARG A 757 -0.58 21.83 -3.70
N LYS A 758 -1.86 21.47 -3.77
CA LYS A 758 -2.99 22.26 -3.24
C LYS A 758 -3.16 22.10 -1.73
N TYR A 759 -2.49 21.11 -1.14
CA TYR A 759 -2.52 20.82 0.29
C TYR A 759 -1.25 21.38 0.93
N ASP A 760 -1.38 22.04 2.08
CA ASP A 760 -0.27 22.67 2.81
C ASP A 760 0.64 21.64 3.51
N LYS A 761 1.48 22.11 4.44
CA LYS A 761 2.38 21.26 5.23
C LYS A 761 1.67 20.39 6.29
N ASN A 762 0.43 20.74 6.63
CA ASN A 762 -0.41 20.07 7.63
C ASN A 762 -1.49 19.17 6.98
N GLY A 763 -1.61 19.20 5.65
CA GLY A 763 -2.63 18.46 4.90
C GLY A 763 -3.94 19.23 4.65
N ASN A 764 -3.95 20.55 4.82
CA ASN A 764 -5.13 21.40 4.55
C ASN A 764 -5.10 21.96 3.12
N LEU A 765 -6.24 21.92 2.44
CA LEU A 765 -6.49 22.40 1.08
C LEU A 765 -6.57 23.93 1.06
N ASP A 766 -5.40 24.56 1.04
CA ASP A 766 -5.17 26.01 1.10
C ASP A 766 -4.43 26.51 -0.16
N PRO A 767 -4.84 27.64 -0.77
CA PRO A 767 -4.09 28.31 -1.85
C PRO A 767 -2.75 28.91 -1.40
N TRP A 768 -1.78 28.07 -1.02
CA TRP A 768 -0.52 28.53 -0.44
C TRP A 768 0.53 29.04 -1.46
N TRP A 769 0.29 28.89 -2.76
CA TRP A 769 1.20 29.34 -3.84
C TRP A 769 0.90 30.80 -4.26
N SER A 770 1.88 31.48 -4.88
CA SER A 770 1.58 32.68 -5.67
C SER A 770 0.85 32.34 -6.97
N ILE A 771 0.14 33.32 -7.53
CA ILE A 771 -0.56 33.18 -8.83
C ILE A 771 0.48 32.86 -9.92
N ASP A 772 1.55 33.64 -10.02
CA ASP A 772 2.66 33.47 -10.97
C ASP A 772 3.26 32.06 -10.94
N SER A 773 3.52 31.51 -9.75
CA SER A 773 4.05 30.15 -9.59
C SER A 773 3.02 29.08 -9.99
N GLU A 774 1.73 29.30 -9.72
CA GLU A 774 0.68 28.38 -10.18
C GLU A 774 0.46 28.44 -11.71
N GLU A 775 0.55 29.62 -12.33
CA GLU A 775 0.43 29.74 -13.79
C GLU A 775 1.62 29.11 -14.51
N LYS A 776 2.85 29.33 -14.04
CA LYS A 776 4.06 28.66 -14.57
C LYS A 776 4.04 27.14 -14.35
N PHE A 777 3.45 26.65 -13.25
CA PHE A 777 3.19 25.22 -13.06
C PHE A 777 2.22 24.68 -14.12
N LYS A 778 1.09 25.38 -14.35
CA LYS A 778 0.09 25.05 -15.39
C LYS A 778 0.68 25.13 -16.80
N GLU A 779 1.69 25.98 -17.01
CA GLU A 779 2.43 26.06 -18.27
C GLU A 779 3.35 24.86 -18.45
N LYS A 780 4.30 24.63 -17.53
CA LYS A 780 5.28 23.54 -17.64
C LYS A 780 4.66 22.15 -17.69
N THR A 781 3.56 21.93 -16.95
CA THR A 781 2.86 20.64 -16.98
C THR A 781 2.22 20.32 -18.34
N LYS A 782 1.94 21.31 -19.21
CA LYS A 782 1.49 21.05 -20.60
C LYS A 782 2.51 20.23 -21.40
N CYS A 783 3.80 20.36 -21.12
CA CYS A 783 4.83 19.55 -21.77
C CYS A 783 4.57 18.06 -21.54
N MET A 784 4.40 17.65 -20.26
CA MET A 784 4.11 16.25 -19.91
C MET A 784 2.75 15.80 -20.43
N VAL A 785 1.71 16.64 -20.36
CA VAL A 785 0.40 16.32 -20.96
C VAL A 785 0.54 16.02 -22.45
N ASN A 786 1.26 16.85 -23.20
CA ASN A 786 1.45 16.69 -24.65
C ASN A 786 2.33 15.49 -24.98
N GLN A 787 3.48 15.35 -24.32
CA GLN A 787 4.40 14.22 -24.46
C GLN A 787 3.66 12.89 -24.31
N TYR A 788 2.93 12.72 -23.19
CA TYR A 788 2.26 11.45 -22.90
C TYR A 788 1.00 11.24 -23.74
N SER A 789 0.27 12.31 -24.13
CA SER A 789 -0.88 12.16 -25.04
C SER A 789 -0.48 11.69 -26.44
N ASN A 790 0.75 11.99 -26.88
CA ASN A 790 1.28 11.51 -28.16
C ASN A 790 1.68 10.03 -28.15
N TYR A 791 1.72 9.36 -27.00
CA TYR A 791 2.06 7.94 -26.90
C TYR A 791 0.88 7.03 -27.26
N TYR A 792 0.92 6.42 -28.44
CA TYR A 792 -0.03 5.39 -28.89
C TYR A 792 0.37 3.98 -28.41
N TRP A 793 -0.51 3.29 -27.70
CA TRP A 793 -0.29 1.91 -27.28
C TRP A 793 -0.99 0.92 -28.20
N LYS A 794 -0.24 0.32 -29.15
CA LYS A 794 -0.75 -0.69 -30.09
C LYS A 794 -1.48 -1.87 -29.42
N LYS A 795 -1.15 -2.21 -28.16
CA LYS A 795 -1.81 -3.27 -27.39
C LYS A 795 -3.23 -2.91 -26.95
N ALA A 796 -3.48 -1.63 -26.65
CA ALA A 796 -4.77 -1.08 -26.23
C ALA A 796 -5.62 -0.54 -27.39
N GLY A 797 -4.99 -0.27 -28.54
CA GLY A 797 -5.62 0.42 -29.67
C GLY A 797 -5.82 1.93 -29.46
N LEU A 798 -5.21 2.52 -28.42
CA LEU A 798 -5.51 3.87 -27.93
C LEU A 798 -4.24 4.68 -27.60
N ASN A 799 -4.35 6.01 -27.68
CA ASN A 799 -3.40 6.95 -27.08
C ASN A 799 -3.56 7.03 -25.56
N VAL A 800 -2.46 7.15 -24.84
CA VAL A 800 -2.47 7.38 -23.39
C VAL A 800 -3.19 8.70 -23.07
N LYS A 801 -4.08 8.70 -22.07
CA LYS A 801 -4.72 9.93 -21.57
C LYS A 801 -3.70 10.77 -20.78
N GLY A 802 -2.80 11.48 -21.46
CA GLY A 802 -1.68 12.25 -20.87
C GLY A 802 -2.09 13.28 -19.81
N LYS A 803 -3.34 13.76 -19.85
CA LYS A 803 -3.91 14.66 -18.82
C LYS A 803 -4.49 13.92 -17.61
N ARG A 804 -5.14 12.76 -17.81
CA ARG A 804 -5.55 11.87 -16.71
C ARG A 804 -4.33 11.39 -15.92
N THR A 805 -3.24 11.12 -16.64
CA THR A 805 -2.01 10.54 -16.08
C THR A 805 -1.00 11.55 -15.56
N LEU A 806 -1.36 12.84 -15.50
CA LEU A 806 -0.42 13.92 -15.24
C LEU A 806 0.29 13.83 -13.87
N GLY A 807 -0.43 13.49 -12.79
CA GLY A 807 0.17 13.41 -11.45
C GLY A 807 1.25 12.34 -11.37
N GLU A 808 0.93 11.16 -11.91
CA GLU A 808 1.80 10.00 -11.97
C GLU A 808 3.01 10.22 -12.89
N ASN A 809 2.81 10.91 -14.02
CA ASN A 809 3.89 11.29 -14.92
C ASN A 809 4.82 12.33 -14.26
N ILE A 810 4.27 13.30 -13.51
CA ILE A 810 5.06 14.23 -12.69
C ILE A 810 5.88 13.46 -11.65
N ALA A 811 5.26 12.53 -10.93
CA ALA A 811 5.89 11.77 -9.86
C ALA A 811 6.96 10.79 -10.36
N ASP A 812 6.74 10.11 -11.50
CA ASP A 812 7.79 9.29 -12.16
C ASP A 812 8.99 10.12 -12.62
N ASN A 813 8.77 11.35 -13.13
CA ASN A 813 9.84 12.23 -13.60
C ASN A 813 10.61 12.88 -12.43
N GLY A 814 9.90 13.33 -11.38
CA GLY A 814 10.49 13.89 -10.17
C GLY A 814 11.29 12.85 -9.39
N GLY A 815 10.65 11.74 -9.00
CA GLY A 815 11.27 10.69 -8.21
C GLY A 815 12.51 10.05 -8.86
N LEU A 816 12.53 9.95 -10.20
CA LEU A 816 13.71 9.48 -10.94
C LEU A 816 14.91 10.43 -10.79
N ARG A 817 14.68 11.74 -10.86
CA ARG A 817 15.69 12.80 -10.68
C ARG A 817 16.14 12.89 -9.22
N GLU A 818 15.19 12.91 -8.29
CA GLU A 818 15.43 12.94 -6.84
C GLU A 818 16.32 11.77 -6.39
N ALA A 819 15.96 10.54 -6.75
CA ALA A 819 16.68 9.35 -6.35
C ALA A 819 18.07 9.23 -7.00
N PHE A 820 18.24 9.64 -8.27
CA PHE A 820 19.56 9.66 -8.90
C PHE A 820 20.48 10.69 -8.23
N ARG A 821 19.97 11.89 -7.95
CA ARG A 821 20.72 12.95 -7.24
C ARG A 821 21.08 12.51 -5.82
N ALA A 822 20.16 11.85 -5.12
CA ALA A 822 20.40 11.26 -3.81
C ALA A 822 21.47 10.15 -3.86
N TYR A 823 21.46 9.30 -4.88
CA TYR A 823 22.50 8.29 -5.12
C TYR A 823 23.88 8.92 -5.37
N ARG A 824 23.95 9.94 -6.24
CA ARG A 824 25.22 10.66 -6.49
C ARG A 824 25.76 11.35 -5.23
N LYS A 825 24.88 11.91 -4.39
CA LYS A 825 25.26 12.40 -3.05
C LYS A 825 25.77 11.27 -2.17
N TRP A 826 25.11 10.12 -2.13
CA TRP A 826 25.53 8.97 -1.32
C TRP A 826 26.94 8.48 -1.70
N VAL A 827 27.27 8.39 -3.00
CA VAL A 827 28.63 8.05 -3.46
C VAL A 827 29.64 9.11 -3.01
N ASN A 828 29.31 10.40 -3.12
CA ASN A 828 30.21 11.48 -2.70
C ASN A 828 30.44 11.48 -1.17
N ASP A 829 29.38 11.43 -0.38
CA ASP A 829 29.41 11.53 1.09
C ASP A 829 29.94 10.25 1.76
N ARG A 830 29.44 9.07 1.37
CA ARG A 830 29.72 7.78 2.03
C ARG A 830 30.94 7.05 1.46
N ARG A 831 31.28 7.30 0.20
CA ARG A 831 32.43 6.68 -0.50
C ARG A 831 33.50 7.69 -0.94
N GLN A 832 33.43 8.94 -0.48
CA GLN A 832 34.41 10.00 -0.82
C GLN A 832 34.54 10.24 -2.34
N GLY A 833 33.45 10.00 -3.09
CA GLY A 833 33.42 10.10 -4.55
C GLY A 833 33.89 8.85 -5.30
N VAL A 834 34.36 7.81 -4.60
CA VAL A 834 34.79 6.55 -5.21
C VAL A 834 33.56 5.71 -5.58
N GLU A 835 33.44 5.35 -6.86
CA GLU A 835 32.37 4.48 -7.38
C GLU A 835 32.24 3.15 -6.64
N GLU A 836 31.06 2.53 -6.71
CA GLU A 836 30.86 1.16 -6.21
C GLU A 836 31.59 0.14 -7.13
N PRO A 837 32.13 -0.98 -6.60
CA PRO A 837 32.72 -2.03 -7.44
C PRO A 837 31.69 -2.62 -8.39
N LEU A 838 32.09 -2.85 -9.65
CA LEU A 838 31.16 -3.31 -10.69
C LEU A 838 30.62 -4.72 -10.43
N LEU A 839 29.44 -4.99 -10.97
CA LEU A 839 28.87 -6.34 -10.93
C LEU A 839 29.64 -7.29 -11.86
N PRO A 840 29.93 -8.54 -11.43
CA PRO A 840 30.78 -9.45 -12.19
C PRO A 840 30.03 -10.04 -13.38
N GLY A 841 30.73 -10.21 -14.51
CA GLY A 841 30.18 -10.84 -15.73
C GLY A 841 29.24 -9.96 -16.56
N ILE A 842 29.01 -8.70 -16.17
CA ILE A 842 28.30 -7.69 -16.97
C ILE A 842 29.11 -6.40 -17.07
N THR A 843 28.94 -5.65 -18.15
CA THR A 843 29.73 -4.44 -18.47
C THR A 843 29.04 -3.13 -18.06
N PHE A 844 27.98 -3.19 -17.25
CA PHE A 844 27.20 -2.02 -16.86
C PHE A 844 27.82 -1.26 -15.68
N THR A 845 27.97 0.05 -15.83
CA THR A 845 28.37 0.98 -14.76
C THR A 845 27.25 1.15 -13.73
N ASN A 846 27.58 1.61 -12.52
CA ASN A 846 26.58 1.79 -11.45
C ASN A 846 25.44 2.76 -11.85
N ASN A 847 25.73 3.80 -12.64
CA ASN A 847 24.70 4.70 -13.17
C ASN A 847 23.77 3.97 -14.16
N GLN A 848 24.30 3.08 -15.01
CA GLN A 848 23.47 2.23 -15.89
C GLN A 848 22.66 1.19 -15.09
N LEU A 849 23.25 0.62 -14.02
CA LEU A 849 22.58 -0.32 -13.11
C LEU A 849 21.40 0.35 -12.36
N PHE A 850 21.51 1.63 -11.99
CA PHE A 850 20.41 2.42 -11.44
C PHE A 850 19.21 2.47 -12.42
N PHE A 851 19.44 2.85 -13.68
CA PHE A 851 18.37 2.96 -14.67
C PHE A 851 17.77 1.59 -15.02
N LEU A 852 18.61 0.54 -15.12
CA LEU A 852 18.14 -0.84 -15.26
C LEU A 852 17.25 -1.25 -14.08
N SER A 853 17.62 -0.95 -12.83
CA SER A 853 16.80 -1.26 -11.64
C SER A 853 15.44 -0.55 -11.68
N TYR A 854 15.43 0.73 -12.05
CA TYR A 854 14.21 1.54 -12.23
C TYR A 854 13.25 0.97 -13.28
N ALA A 855 13.79 0.48 -14.40
CA ALA A 855 13.00 -0.18 -15.45
C ALA A 855 12.55 -1.58 -15.01
N HIS A 856 13.41 -2.35 -14.33
CA HIS A 856 13.11 -3.71 -13.88
C HIS A 856 11.88 -3.78 -12.97
N VAL A 857 11.72 -2.86 -12.02
CA VAL A 857 10.53 -2.82 -11.15
C VAL A 857 9.24 -2.49 -11.91
N ARG A 858 9.34 -1.93 -13.12
CA ARG A 858 8.22 -1.59 -14.02
C ARG A 858 8.00 -2.63 -15.13
N CYS A 859 8.77 -3.72 -15.21
CA CYS A 859 8.57 -4.77 -16.23
C CYS A 859 7.23 -5.48 -16.03
N ASN A 860 6.35 -5.42 -17.04
CA ASN A 860 4.95 -5.82 -16.94
C ASN A 860 4.29 -5.92 -18.34
N SER A 861 3.33 -6.83 -18.52
CA SER A 861 2.65 -7.15 -19.78
C SER A 861 1.15 -7.35 -19.58
N TYR A 862 0.33 -7.05 -20.58
CA TYR A 862 -1.15 -7.01 -20.51
C TYR A 862 -1.79 -7.85 -21.63
N ARG A 863 -3.02 -8.33 -21.40
CA ARG A 863 -3.97 -8.77 -22.44
C ARG A 863 -4.62 -7.54 -23.13
N PRO A 864 -5.10 -7.62 -24.39
CA PRO A 864 -5.58 -6.44 -25.12
C PRO A 864 -6.71 -5.67 -24.41
N GLU A 865 -7.62 -6.41 -23.78
CA GLU A 865 -8.83 -5.91 -23.12
C GLU A 865 -8.44 -5.09 -21.88
N ALA A 866 -7.53 -5.64 -21.06
CA ALA A 866 -6.95 -4.98 -19.90
C ALA A 866 -6.04 -3.79 -20.27
N ALA A 867 -5.37 -3.85 -21.43
CA ALA A 867 -4.60 -2.71 -21.94
C ALA A 867 -5.51 -1.53 -22.35
N ARG A 868 -6.72 -1.82 -22.87
CA ARG A 868 -7.78 -0.81 -23.10
C ARG A 868 -8.27 -0.23 -21.77
N GLU A 869 -8.59 -1.08 -20.79
CA GLU A 869 -9.01 -0.68 -19.44
C GLU A 869 -7.98 0.29 -18.80
N GLN A 870 -6.69 -0.09 -18.81
CA GLN A 870 -5.58 0.75 -18.33
C GLN A 870 -5.57 2.17 -18.91
N VAL A 871 -5.74 2.31 -20.23
CA VAL A 871 -5.70 3.61 -20.91
C VAL A 871 -6.96 4.43 -20.66
N GLN A 872 -8.09 3.77 -20.42
CA GLN A 872 -9.36 4.42 -20.15
C GLN A 872 -9.45 4.94 -18.70
N ILE A 873 -9.12 4.09 -17.70
CA ILE A 873 -9.37 4.37 -16.27
C ILE A 873 -8.14 4.31 -15.35
N GLY A 874 -7.01 3.71 -15.74
CA GLY A 874 -5.76 3.92 -15.01
C GLY A 874 -5.38 5.40 -15.01
N ALA A 875 -4.90 5.95 -13.87
CA ALA A 875 -4.24 7.25 -13.89
C ALA A 875 -2.70 7.12 -13.90
N HIS A 876 -2.13 5.94 -13.62
CA HIS A 876 -0.78 5.65 -14.11
C HIS A 876 -0.73 5.41 -15.63
N SER A 877 0.30 5.98 -16.27
CA SER A 877 0.68 5.62 -17.64
C SER A 877 1.04 4.13 -17.78
N PRO A 878 0.83 3.51 -18.95
CA PRO A 878 1.29 2.15 -19.21
C PRO A 878 2.81 1.98 -18.95
N PRO A 879 3.29 0.81 -18.49
CA PRO A 879 4.63 0.69 -17.91
C PRO A 879 5.77 1.08 -18.86
N GLN A 880 5.65 0.76 -20.15
CA GLN A 880 6.61 1.17 -21.18
C GLN A 880 6.73 2.70 -21.31
N PHE A 881 5.68 3.46 -20.99
CA PHE A 881 5.65 4.91 -21.04
C PHE A 881 5.96 5.56 -19.67
N ARG A 882 5.76 4.86 -18.54
CA ARG A 882 6.43 5.22 -17.28
C ARG A 882 7.95 5.25 -17.52
N VAL A 883 8.50 4.13 -17.97
CA VAL A 883 9.94 3.96 -18.20
C VAL A 883 10.46 4.89 -19.29
N ASN A 884 9.99 4.76 -20.53
CA ASN A 884 10.56 5.56 -21.63
C ASN A 884 10.18 7.04 -21.53
N GLY A 885 9.01 7.38 -21.00
CA GLY A 885 8.56 8.78 -20.87
C GLY A 885 9.37 9.56 -19.85
N ALA A 886 9.64 9.00 -18.67
CA ALA A 886 10.44 9.68 -17.66
C ALA A 886 11.94 9.67 -18.00
N ILE A 887 12.48 8.56 -18.50
CA ILE A 887 13.90 8.45 -18.86
C ILE A 887 14.26 9.38 -20.03
N SER A 888 13.41 9.47 -21.06
CA SER A 888 13.73 10.28 -22.25
C SER A 888 13.78 11.79 -21.97
N ASN A 889 13.24 12.23 -20.82
CA ASN A 889 13.33 13.59 -20.29
C ASN A 889 14.57 13.83 -19.39
N PHE A 890 15.48 12.86 -19.20
CA PHE A 890 16.54 12.94 -18.19
C PHE A 890 17.97 12.84 -18.78
N GLU A 891 18.69 13.95 -18.70
CA GLU A 891 20.06 14.13 -19.19
C GLU A 891 21.08 13.14 -18.61
N GLU A 892 20.91 12.68 -17.37
CA GLU A 892 21.85 11.71 -16.75
C GLU A 892 21.71 10.30 -17.34
N PHE A 893 20.54 9.93 -17.86
CA PHE A 893 20.41 8.71 -18.65
C PHE A 893 21.13 8.82 -19.99
N GLN A 894 20.95 9.95 -20.67
CA GLN A 894 21.56 10.22 -21.98
C GLN A 894 23.09 10.15 -21.87
N LYS A 895 23.66 10.66 -20.77
CA LYS A 895 25.08 10.48 -20.42
C LYS A 895 25.43 9.03 -20.08
N ALA A 896 24.64 8.35 -19.25
CA ALA A 896 24.92 6.98 -18.80
C ALA A 896 24.92 5.95 -19.96
N PHE A 897 24.16 6.17 -21.03
CA PHE A 897 24.11 5.28 -22.20
C PHE A 897 24.67 5.90 -23.50
N ASN A 898 25.27 7.10 -23.43
CA ASN A 898 25.82 7.85 -24.57
C ASN A 898 24.81 8.07 -25.73
N CYS A 899 23.56 8.37 -25.40
CA CYS A 899 22.47 8.43 -26.38
C CYS A 899 22.59 9.63 -27.33
N PRO A 900 22.65 9.42 -28.67
CA PRO A 900 22.81 10.49 -29.65
C PRO A 900 21.70 11.57 -29.57
N PRO A 901 21.97 12.85 -29.93
CA PRO A 901 21.00 13.95 -29.79
C PRO A 901 19.66 13.82 -30.53
N ASN A 902 19.52 12.84 -31.43
CA ASN A 902 18.31 12.57 -32.22
C ASN A 902 17.72 11.17 -31.94
N SER A 903 18.19 10.45 -30.91
CA SER A 903 17.66 9.11 -30.57
C SER A 903 16.35 9.20 -29.80
N THR A 904 15.52 8.16 -29.87
CA THR A 904 14.16 8.15 -29.27
C THR A 904 14.17 8.45 -27.77
N MET A 905 15.23 8.06 -27.06
CA MET A 905 15.41 8.27 -25.63
C MET A 905 16.24 9.53 -25.28
N ASN A 906 16.59 10.36 -26.26
CA ASN A 906 17.20 11.67 -26.04
C ASN A 906 16.31 12.76 -26.65
N ARG A 907 15.45 13.38 -25.82
CA ARG A 907 14.54 14.45 -26.26
C ARG A 907 15.22 15.81 -26.40
N GLY A 908 16.49 15.97 -26.00
CA GLY A 908 17.20 17.24 -26.06
C GLY A 908 16.41 18.39 -25.43
N MET A 909 16.11 19.43 -26.23
CA MET A 909 15.32 20.60 -25.80
C MET A 909 13.83 20.31 -25.56
N ASP A 910 13.28 19.22 -26.13
CA ASP A 910 11.89 18.79 -25.90
C ASP A 910 11.71 17.97 -24.59
N SER A 911 12.76 17.88 -23.76
CA SER A 911 12.73 17.20 -22.47
C SER A 911 11.82 17.95 -21.47
N CYS A 912 10.76 17.30 -21.01
CA CYS A 912 9.83 17.92 -20.06
C CYS A 912 10.39 17.92 -18.63
N ARG A 913 10.66 19.10 -18.08
CA ARG A 913 11.10 19.28 -16.68
C ARG A 913 10.19 20.20 -15.87
N LEU A 914 9.91 19.80 -14.64
CA LEU A 914 9.10 20.53 -13.66
C LEU A 914 9.85 20.68 -12.33
N TRP A 915 10.29 19.56 -11.76
CA TRP A 915 11.17 19.45 -10.59
C TRP A 915 12.63 19.19 -11.05
#